data_AF-A0A942HUM3-F1
#
_entry.id   AF-A0A942HUM3-F1
#
_cell.length_a   1.000
_cell.length_b   1.000
_cell.length_c   1.000
_cell.angle_alpha   90.00
_cell.angle_beta   90.00
_cell.angle_gamma   90.00
#
_symmetry.space_group_name_H-M   'P 1'
#
loop_
_entity.id
_entity.type
_entity.pdbx_description
1 polymer ?
#
loop_
_entity_poly.entity_id
_entity_poly.type
_entity_poly.pdbx_seq_one_letter_code
_entity_poly.pdbx_strand_id
1 'polypeptide(L)'
;MTTSLAGTAGFAGGDEQARLSALGKFWQIYPTSQFTPDFIDAADGSTLLAQILHARGVLQAEEAKTFLNTDLYTATGPMELPDVDKAVVRISEAIGKGQHITVYGDYDVDGVTGTSVLVTVLRKLGADVDFYIPNRATEGYGLNIKAVSILASKHRTKLIISCDCGVSNFAEIKLAKSLGVDTLVLDHHTMPEMLPPAVGIVHPKRLHEEHPLFHLPGVGVAYKVCEALLIDKNMPEEVPSLLDYVTLGMIADLVPLIRENRYLVKIGLPILINSARPGIQALLAQVKKSDDTDLVGFGLAPRINAVGRLADAKIAVDLLTTEDEDYADKLARQLQTDNLRRQELCEEIYSKAESMISRKLDLDQDKCIAIYDEGWHHGVVGIVASRLVEKYNRPVFIGELDPVEGIVKGSARSIDAIDLYEVLKHNDHLLAKYGGHKMAAGFAVEADKAEALCRGLTDTCNRMLIDKPLKATVKIDIEVEPATVNEQMAKLLTKLAPFGMWNKKPTLCMKSVTCVATRILGKDGKHHRVTLEDTQTNKTFECVMWNTRGNVPNDRQVIDAVFTPEINVFNNRERLQLVLSDWRDSNTMVYAPPPQIKAIPNAIPTRKTTGISDYTPSKVNVVAEAPAGETASEESSIQGTSSATTSAPTKTPEDFTPNRDFTSQSSKLVWKDLRNHVKAVEILSKAVEKLGTNVSIFAENSPKQLAFEFVDRMTVGRKQHLIVWQTPPSNIVFQELLVTSGAQTIYLVSVPESEDAYDSNVFLKKLFGLVKFAVNKKDGQVEGEKLASVLGVTKMSVALGLTILKKVNLIDWFSEAGFINLDLLGPATGNAEELPEFKQLVLSLKAAKEFKDWCSSASLKEIQLAVMPNHIGLGSQADALESFQSDDEEEMEQTNEYPSGQEQVGEVKPSA
;
A
#
# COMPACT_ATOMS: atom_id res chain seq x y z
N MET A 1 33.08 42.91 -22.65
CA MET A 1 31.85 43.65 -22.30
C MET A 1 30.67 42.86 -22.82
N THR A 2 29.71 42.60 -21.93
CA THR A 2 28.29 42.31 -22.17
C THR A 2 27.88 41.18 -23.11
N THR A 3 27.44 40.11 -22.45
CA THR A 3 26.33 39.20 -22.76
C THR A 3 25.09 39.86 -23.38
N SER A 4 24.43 39.16 -24.32
CA SER A 4 22.97 39.25 -24.49
C SER A 4 22.38 37.85 -24.73
N LEU A 5 21.56 37.42 -23.77
CA LEU A 5 20.62 36.31 -23.86
C LEU A 5 19.48 36.65 -24.82
N ALA A 6 19.14 35.74 -25.73
CA ALA A 6 17.80 35.64 -26.31
C ALA A 6 17.62 34.25 -26.95
N GLY A 7 16.56 33.53 -26.55
CA GLY A 7 15.97 32.48 -27.38
C GLY A 7 15.77 31.09 -26.76
N THR A 8 15.15 30.98 -25.58
CA THR A 8 14.47 29.73 -25.18
C THR A 8 13.03 29.74 -25.70
N ALA A 9 12.81 29.10 -26.85
CA ALA A 9 11.49 28.76 -27.35
C ALA A 9 11.50 27.31 -27.85
N GLY A 10 10.65 26.46 -27.26
CA GLY A 10 10.20 25.20 -27.87
C GLY A 10 10.99 23.93 -27.54
N PHE A 11 10.84 23.38 -26.33
CA PHE A 11 11.03 21.95 -26.08
C PHE A 11 9.69 21.32 -25.68
N ALA A 12 8.78 21.19 -26.65
CA ALA A 12 7.60 20.36 -26.53
C ALA A 12 7.81 19.12 -27.41
N GLY A 13 7.95 17.95 -26.78
CA GLY A 13 7.89 16.63 -27.46
C GLY A 13 9.13 15.73 -27.35
N GLY A 14 10.33 16.26 -27.08
CA GLY A 14 11.58 15.46 -27.11
C GLY A 14 12.10 14.97 -25.75
N ASP A 15 11.71 15.61 -24.65
CA ASP A 15 12.45 15.51 -23.37
C ASP A 15 11.84 14.51 -22.36
N GLU A 16 10.70 13.89 -22.69
CA GLU A 16 10.04 12.94 -21.80
C GLU A 16 10.63 11.52 -21.89
N GLN A 17 11.21 11.15 -23.03
CA GLN A 17 11.98 9.91 -23.19
C GLN A 17 13.36 10.00 -22.53
N ALA A 18 13.95 11.20 -22.48
CA ALA A 18 15.22 11.49 -21.83
C ALA A 18 15.14 11.51 -20.28
N ARG A 19 14.02 11.04 -19.70
CA ARG A 19 13.79 11.00 -18.25
C ARG A 19 13.46 9.61 -17.71
N LEU A 20 13.43 8.59 -18.57
CA LEU A 20 13.02 7.24 -18.20
C LEU A 20 14.22 6.32 -18.13
N SER A 21 14.07 5.25 -17.35
CA SER A 21 14.99 4.12 -17.45
C SER A 21 14.92 3.45 -18.81
N ALA A 22 15.86 2.54 -19.08
CA ALA A 22 15.87 1.72 -20.28
C ALA A 22 14.55 0.94 -20.45
N LEU A 23 13.85 0.62 -19.35
CA LEU A 23 12.55 -0.03 -19.35
C LEU A 23 11.35 0.94 -19.39
N GLY A 24 11.58 2.24 -19.62
CA GLY A 24 10.52 3.25 -19.68
C GLY A 24 9.93 3.61 -18.30
N LYS A 25 10.67 3.40 -17.21
CA LYS A 25 10.18 3.57 -15.83
C LYS A 25 10.73 4.82 -15.16
N PHE A 26 9.97 5.37 -14.21
CA PHE A 26 10.47 6.38 -13.27
C PHE A 26 11.17 5.71 -12.08
N TRP A 27 12.28 6.27 -11.62
CA TRP A 27 12.99 5.79 -10.42
C TRP A 27 12.72 6.72 -9.25
N GLN A 28 12.17 6.18 -8.16
CA GLN A 28 11.98 6.88 -6.89
C GLN A 28 12.88 6.24 -5.83
N ILE A 29 13.80 7.02 -5.27
CA ILE A 29 14.73 6.56 -4.23
C ILE A 29 14.21 7.07 -2.88
N TYR A 30 14.10 6.19 -1.89
CA TYR A 30 13.78 6.62 -0.53
C TYR A 30 14.91 7.49 0.04
N PRO A 31 14.60 8.60 0.70
CA PRO A 31 15.61 9.52 1.21
C PRO A 31 16.41 8.86 2.34
N THR A 32 17.72 9.04 2.32
CA THR A 32 18.60 8.62 3.41
C THR A 32 18.23 9.36 4.69
N SER A 33 17.92 8.60 5.74
CA SER A 33 17.51 9.14 7.04
C SER A 33 18.64 9.02 8.07
N GLN A 34 18.62 9.88 9.08
CA GLN A 34 19.46 9.71 10.27
C GLN A 34 18.66 8.92 11.31
N PHE A 35 19.28 7.91 11.91
CA PHE A 35 18.65 7.01 12.87
C PHE A 35 19.22 7.23 14.27
N THR A 36 18.39 7.04 15.29
CA THR A 36 18.86 7.02 16.68
C THR A 36 19.78 5.81 16.91
N PRO A 37 20.72 5.87 17.86
CA PRO A 37 21.53 4.72 18.24
C PRO A 37 20.69 3.48 18.56
N ASP A 38 19.56 3.66 19.27
CA ASP A 38 18.66 2.58 19.64
C ASP A 38 18.01 1.88 18.42
N PHE A 39 17.66 2.65 17.38
CA PHE A 39 17.09 2.07 16.15
C PHE A 39 18.15 1.35 15.32
N ILE A 40 19.40 1.85 15.32
CA ILE A 40 20.52 1.16 14.67
C ILE A 40 20.85 -0.13 15.40
N ASP A 41 20.89 -0.12 16.73
CA ASP A 41 21.08 -1.31 17.57
C ASP A 41 19.98 -2.35 17.31
N ALA A 42 18.72 -1.91 17.27
CA ALA A 42 17.58 -2.72 16.88
C ALA A 42 17.67 -3.31 15.46
N ALA A 43 18.43 -2.67 14.58
CA ALA A 43 18.73 -3.12 13.22
C ALA A 43 20.06 -3.89 13.13
N ASP A 44 20.43 -4.62 14.19
CA ASP A 44 21.69 -5.38 14.32
C ASP A 44 22.95 -4.53 14.13
N GLY A 45 22.92 -3.28 14.59
CA GLY A 45 24.03 -2.33 14.46
C GLY A 45 24.25 -1.82 13.03
N SER A 46 23.33 -2.07 12.09
CA SER A 46 23.49 -1.76 10.67
C SER A 46 22.63 -0.58 10.21
N THR A 47 23.29 0.48 9.74
CA THR A 47 22.63 1.63 9.10
C THR A 47 21.93 1.26 7.79
N LEU A 48 22.44 0.25 7.08
CA LEU A 48 21.82 -0.28 5.86
C LEU A 48 20.48 -0.96 6.18
N LEU A 49 20.45 -1.81 7.21
CA LEU A 49 19.20 -2.46 7.64
C LEU A 49 18.23 -1.43 8.20
N ALA A 50 18.69 -0.49 9.02
CA ALA A 50 17.87 0.60 9.53
C ALA A 50 17.21 1.40 8.39
N GLN A 51 17.97 1.76 7.35
CA GLN A 51 17.42 2.48 6.19
C GLN A 51 16.36 1.68 5.45
N ILE A 52 16.60 0.39 5.21
CA ILE A 52 15.65 -0.46 4.47
C ILE A 52 14.38 -0.71 5.30
N LEU A 53 14.52 -0.98 6.60
CA LEU A 53 13.39 -1.14 7.52
C LEU A 53 12.53 0.13 7.57
N HIS A 54 13.17 1.29 7.69
CA HIS A 54 12.50 2.58 7.70
C HIS A 54 11.79 2.87 6.36
N ALA A 55 12.44 2.59 5.22
CA ALA A 55 11.83 2.70 3.90
C ALA A 55 10.59 1.79 3.71
N ARG A 56 10.52 0.70 4.48
CA ARG A 56 9.40 -0.26 4.52
C ARG A 56 8.34 0.06 5.57
N GLY A 57 8.49 1.18 6.29
CA GLY A 57 7.51 1.61 7.28
C GLY A 57 7.69 1.01 8.67
N VAL A 58 8.80 0.30 8.93
CA VAL A 58 9.20 -0.11 10.28
C VAL A 58 9.88 1.08 10.93
N LEU A 59 9.15 1.81 11.79
CA LEU A 59 9.60 3.11 12.31
C LEU A 59 10.01 3.06 13.79
N GLN A 60 9.72 1.96 14.49
CA GLN A 60 9.99 1.81 15.92
C GLN A 60 11.08 0.76 16.17
N ALA A 61 11.95 1.00 17.16
CA ALA A 61 13.07 0.11 17.47
C ALA A 61 12.61 -1.31 17.86
N GLU A 62 11.54 -1.44 18.65
CA GLU A 62 11.00 -2.76 19.02
C GLU A 62 10.38 -3.51 17.82
N GLU A 63 9.78 -2.79 16.88
CA GLU A 63 9.29 -3.38 15.64
C GLU A 63 10.46 -3.86 14.77
N ALA A 64 11.55 -3.09 14.67
CA ALA A 64 12.76 -3.51 13.96
C ALA A 64 13.40 -4.77 14.57
N LYS A 65 13.52 -4.83 15.90
CA LYS A 65 14.04 -6.02 16.61
C LYS A 65 13.22 -7.27 16.31
N THR A 66 11.90 -7.19 16.49
CA THR A 66 11.00 -8.33 16.26
C THR A 66 10.88 -8.70 14.77
N PHE A 67 11.06 -7.74 13.87
CA PHE A 67 11.09 -7.98 12.43
C PHE A 67 12.30 -8.83 12.00
N LEU A 68 13.48 -8.53 12.56
CA LEU A 68 14.73 -9.22 12.25
C LEU A 68 14.90 -10.51 13.06
N ASN A 69 14.35 -10.56 14.28
CA ASN A 69 14.43 -11.71 15.17
C ASN A 69 13.04 -12.17 15.64
N THR A 70 12.56 -13.27 15.04
CA THR A 70 11.26 -13.86 15.38
C THR A 70 11.19 -14.44 16.79
N ASP A 71 12.30 -14.74 17.44
CA ASP A 71 12.32 -15.24 18.83
C ASP A 71 11.85 -14.16 19.82
N LEU A 72 11.87 -12.89 19.40
CA LEU A 72 11.38 -11.75 20.17
C LEU A 72 9.90 -11.44 19.88
N TYR A 73 9.30 -12.07 18.86
CA TYR A 73 7.90 -11.86 18.52
C TYR A 73 6.99 -12.78 19.35
N THR A 74 5.94 -12.22 19.93
CA THR A 74 4.91 -12.99 20.64
C THR A 74 3.73 -13.23 19.72
N ALA A 75 3.41 -14.50 19.45
CA ALA A 75 2.26 -14.88 18.65
C ALA A 75 0.96 -14.38 19.27
N THR A 76 0.05 -13.88 18.42
CA THR A 76 -1.24 -13.34 18.86
C THR A 76 -2.19 -14.49 19.16
N GLY A 77 -2.94 -14.42 20.27
CA GLY A 77 -3.79 -15.51 20.70
C GLY A 77 -4.99 -15.72 19.76
N PRO A 78 -5.48 -16.97 19.56
CA PRO A 78 -6.58 -17.22 18.64
C PRO A 78 -7.91 -16.61 19.12
N MET A 79 -8.09 -16.42 20.43
CA MET A 79 -9.29 -15.82 21.03
C MET A 79 -9.43 -14.32 20.74
N GLU A 80 -8.41 -13.68 20.17
CA GLU A 80 -8.49 -12.29 19.73
C GLU A 80 -9.31 -12.16 18.44
N LEU A 81 -9.48 -13.23 17.66
CA LEU A 81 -10.42 -13.25 16.53
C LEU A 81 -11.86 -13.40 17.03
N PRO A 82 -12.78 -12.51 16.63
CA PRO A 82 -14.19 -12.62 17.02
C PRO A 82 -14.82 -13.95 16.59
N ASP A 83 -15.70 -14.51 17.44
CA ASP A 83 -16.44 -15.76 17.25
C ASP A 83 -15.60 -17.05 17.19
N VAL A 84 -14.29 -17.01 17.49
CA VAL A 84 -13.49 -18.25 17.66
C VAL A 84 -14.04 -19.10 18.80
N ASP A 85 -14.47 -18.47 19.88
CA ASP A 85 -15.16 -19.13 21.00
C ASP A 85 -16.42 -19.90 20.53
N LYS A 86 -17.26 -19.27 19.71
CA LYS A 86 -18.47 -19.89 19.13
C LYS A 86 -18.12 -21.04 18.21
N ALA A 87 -17.06 -20.90 17.40
CA ALA A 87 -16.59 -21.95 16.52
C ALA A 87 -16.13 -23.18 17.32
N VAL A 88 -15.28 -22.99 18.34
CA VAL A 88 -14.78 -24.06 19.22
C VAL A 88 -15.93 -24.79 19.91
N VAL A 89 -16.89 -24.05 20.49
CA VAL A 89 -18.06 -24.64 21.15
C VAL A 89 -18.88 -25.47 20.16
N ARG A 90 -19.22 -24.90 19.00
CA ARG A 90 -20.09 -25.57 18.03
C ARG A 90 -19.43 -26.80 17.39
N ILE A 91 -18.13 -26.74 17.13
CA ILE A 91 -17.35 -27.87 16.62
C ILE A 91 -17.27 -28.97 17.68
N SER A 92 -16.94 -28.62 18.93
CA SER A 92 -16.89 -29.59 20.03
C SER A 92 -18.23 -30.30 20.26
N GLU A 93 -19.35 -29.56 20.15
CA GLU A 93 -20.68 -30.16 20.21
C GLU A 93 -20.96 -31.13 19.05
N ALA A 94 -20.53 -30.78 17.83
CA ALA A 94 -20.71 -31.66 16.67
C ALA A 94 -19.99 -33.00 16.89
N ILE A 95 -18.72 -32.92 17.32
CA ILE A 95 -17.88 -34.08 17.61
C ILE A 95 -18.52 -34.93 18.72
N GLY A 96 -18.87 -34.32 19.85
CA GLY A 96 -19.46 -35.04 20.98
C GLY A 96 -20.81 -35.69 20.69
N LYS A 97 -21.58 -35.15 19.73
CA LYS A 97 -22.87 -35.69 19.29
C LYS A 97 -22.74 -36.65 18.08
N GLY A 98 -21.53 -36.91 17.57
CA GLY A 98 -21.32 -37.71 16.36
C GLY A 98 -22.04 -37.13 15.12
N GLN A 99 -22.13 -35.80 15.04
CA GLN A 99 -22.75 -35.11 13.92
C GLN A 99 -21.80 -35.09 12.72
N HIS A 100 -22.35 -35.35 11.53
CA HIS A 100 -21.59 -35.21 10.29
C HIS A 100 -21.26 -33.74 10.01
N ILE A 101 -19.97 -33.46 9.81
CA ILE A 101 -19.40 -32.13 9.51
C ILE A 101 -18.93 -32.12 8.06
N THR A 102 -19.24 -31.06 7.31
CA THR A 102 -18.65 -30.83 5.99
C THR A 102 -17.81 -29.56 6.02
N VAL A 103 -16.53 -29.66 5.69
CA VAL A 103 -15.68 -28.49 5.43
C VAL A 103 -15.90 -28.03 3.99
N TYR A 104 -16.40 -26.81 3.80
CA TYR A 104 -16.64 -26.22 2.48
C TYR A 104 -15.52 -25.23 2.15
N GLY A 105 -14.60 -25.62 1.27
CA GLY A 105 -13.44 -24.79 0.91
C GLY A 105 -13.59 -24.05 -0.42
N ASP A 106 -12.60 -23.23 -0.75
CA ASP A 106 -12.40 -22.70 -2.12
C ASP A 106 -11.38 -23.55 -2.92
N TYR A 107 -11.34 -23.33 -4.24
CA TYR A 107 -10.55 -24.10 -5.20
C TYR A 107 -9.11 -23.61 -5.40
N ASP A 108 -8.72 -22.48 -4.81
CA ASP A 108 -7.33 -22.01 -4.87
C ASP A 108 -6.49 -22.58 -3.71
N VAL A 109 -5.22 -22.20 -3.65
CA VAL A 109 -4.30 -22.77 -2.65
C VAL A 109 -4.71 -22.41 -1.22
N ASP A 110 -5.27 -21.23 -0.99
CA ASP A 110 -5.66 -20.80 0.36
C ASP A 110 -6.85 -21.63 0.85
N GLY A 111 -7.91 -21.71 0.04
CA GLY A 111 -9.06 -22.59 0.32
C GLY A 111 -8.70 -24.07 0.47
N VAL A 112 -7.82 -24.60 -0.40
CA VAL A 112 -7.37 -26.00 -0.36
C VAL A 112 -6.54 -26.29 0.91
N THR A 113 -5.61 -25.41 1.27
CA THR A 113 -4.76 -25.60 2.46
C THR A 113 -5.55 -25.36 3.74
N GLY A 114 -6.43 -24.36 3.80
CA GLY A 114 -7.35 -24.14 4.91
C GLY A 114 -8.29 -25.32 5.14
N THR A 115 -8.82 -25.89 4.05
CA THR A 115 -9.60 -27.13 4.11
C THR A 115 -8.78 -28.29 4.67
N SER A 116 -7.53 -28.43 4.21
CA SER A 116 -6.62 -29.49 4.66
C SER A 116 -6.26 -29.36 6.14
N VAL A 117 -6.08 -28.14 6.66
CA VAL A 117 -5.89 -27.87 8.10
C VAL A 117 -7.11 -28.33 8.89
N LEU A 118 -8.31 -27.88 8.52
CA LEU A 118 -9.56 -28.22 9.23
C LEU A 118 -9.81 -29.73 9.20
N VAL A 119 -9.75 -30.35 8.03
CA VAL A 119 -9.99 -31.79 7.87
C VAL A 119 -8.99 -32.61 8.68
N THR A 120 -7.71 -32.25 8.65
CA THR A 120 -6.65 -32.94 9.41
C THR A 120 -6.94 -32.90 10.92
N VAL A 121 -7.24 -31.72 11.46
CA VAL A 121 -7.49 -31.54 12.90
C VAL A 121 -8.82 -32.19 13.31
N LEU A 122 -9.88 -32.01 12.54
CA LEU A 122 -11.20 -32.59 12.85
C LEU A 122 -11.14 -34.13 12.85
N ARG A 123 -10.48 -34.76 11.87
CA ARG A 123 -10.27 -36.21 11.85
C ARG A 123 -9.45 -36.68 13.05
N LYS A 124 -8.39 -35.95 13.40
CA LYS A 124 -7.56 -36.25 14.58
C LYS A 124 -8.36 -36.22 15.88
N LEU A 125 -9.34 -35.32 15.98
CA LEU A 125 -10.25 -35.22 17.12
C LEU A 125 -11.44 -36.20 17.07
N GLY A 126 -11.47 -37.11 16.07
CA GLY A 126 -12.49 -38.15 15.94
C GLY A 126 -13.81 -37.67 15.33
N ALA A 127 -13.82 -36.53 14.63
CA ALA A 127 -15.01 -36.05 13.92
C ALA A 127 -15.38 -36.96 12.74
N ASP A 128 -16.68 -37.16 12.52
CA ASP A 128 -17.21 -37.62 11.23
C ASP A 128 -17.22 -36.42 10.26
N VAL A 129 -16.19 -36.33 9.42
CA VAL A 129 -15.94 -35.16 8.57
C VAL A 129 -15.62 -35.53 7.12
N ASP A 130 -16.32 -34.87 6.19
CA ASP A 130 -15.99 -34.80 4.78
C ASP A 130 -15.67 -33.36 4.35
N PHE A 131 -15.36 -33.16 3.07
CA PHE A 131 -15.11 -31.85 2.52
C PHE A 131 -15.74 -31.68 1.14
N TYR A 132 -16.01 -30.43 0.79
CA TYR A 132 -16.57 -30.02 -0.50
C TYR A 132 -15.77 -28.85 -1.05
N ILE A 133 -15.25 -29.00 -2.27
CA ILE A 133 -14.61 -27.91 -3.03
C ILE A 133 -15.48 -27.66 -4.27
N PRO A 134 -15.98 -26.43 -4.50
CA PRO A 134 -16.80 -26.12 -5.66
C PRO A 134 -15.99 -26.17 -6.95
N ASN A 135 -16.63 -26.59 -8.04
CA ASN A 135 -15.99 -26.51 -9.35
C ASN A 135 -16.02 -25.07 -9.90
N ARG A 136 -14.85 -24.47 -10.12
CA ARG A 136 -14.70 -23.09 -10.61
C ARG A 136 -15.47 -22.81 -11.91
N ALA A 137 -15.48 -23.77 -12.84
CA ALA A 137 -16.05 -23.56 -14.17
C ALA A 137 -17.58 -23.71 -14.18
N THR A 138 -18.12 -24.66 -13.40
CA THR A 138 -19.55 -24.99 -13.44
C THR A 138 -20.36 -24.42 -12.29
N GLU A 139 -19.75 -24.22 -11.12
CA GLU A 139 -20.41 -23.74 -9.90
C GLU A 139 -19.97 -22.32 -9.52
N GLY A 140 -18.74 -21.94 -9.88
CA GLY A 140 -18.17 -20.64 -9.54
C GLY A 140 -17.59 -20.59 -8.12
N TYR A 141 -17.47 -19.39 -7.58
CA TYR A 141 -16.88 -19.13 -6.26
C TYR A 141 -17.94 -19.09 -5.15
N GLY A 142 -17.58 -19.63 -3.97
CA GLY A 142 -18.38 -19.60 -2.75
C GLY A 142 -19.43 -20.71 -2.64
N LEU A 143 -20.27 -20.61 -1.60
CA LEU A 143 -21.38 -21.55 -1.41
C LEU A 143 -22.40 -21.38 -2.54
N ASN A 144 -23.03 -22.48 -2.93
CA ASN A 144 -24.18 -22.46 -3.83
C ASN A 144 -25.37 -23.26 -3.29
N ILE A 145 -26.58 -22.82 -3.64
CA ILE A 145 -27.86 -23.39 -3.17
C ILE A 145 -27.95 -24.89 -3.44
N LYS A 146 -27.48 -25.35 -4.62
CA LYS A 146 -27.55 -26.76 -5.02
C LYS A 146 -26.65 -27.62 -4.14
N ALA A 147 -25.40 -27.21 -3.92
CA ALA A 147 -24.46 -27.89 -3.04
C ALA A 147 -24.98 -27.95 -1.61
N VAL A 148 -25.43 -26.81 -1.04
CA VAL A 148 -26.01 -26.76 0.31
C VAL A 148 -27.19 -27.73 0.45
N SER A 149 -28.07 -27.78 -0.55
CA SER A 149 -29.21 -28.70 -0.56
C SER A 149 -28.78 -30.17 -0.59
N ILE A 150 -27.75 -30.49 -1.38
CA ILE A 150 -27.18 -31.85 -1.47
C ILE A 150 -26.52 -32.25 -0.14
N LEU A 151 -25.72 -31.37 0.46
CA LEU A 151 -25.05 -31.62 1.73
C LEU A 151 -26.08 -31.88 2.84
N ALA A 152 -27.10 -31.04 2.95
CA ALA A 152 -28.16 -31.19 3.93
C ALA A 152 -28.96 -32.50 3.75
N SER A 153 -29.40 -32.79 2.52
CA SER A 153 -30.35 -33.88 2.25
C SER A 153 -29.69 -35.25 2.05
N LYS A 154 -28.59 -35.31 1.31
CA LYS A 154 -27.92 -36.57 0.92
C LYS A 154 -26.78 -36.93 1.86
N HIS A 155 -25.94 -35.98 2.23
CA HIS A 155 -24.78 -36.21 3.11
C HIS A 155 -25.18 -36.15 4.58
N ARG A 156 -26.40 -35.69 4.89
CA ARG A 156 -26.94 -35.54 6.24
C ARG A 156 -26.07 -34.63 7.12
N THR A 157 -25.34 -33.70 6.50
CA THR A 157 -24.51 -32.71 7.15
C THR A 157 -25.31 -31.93 8.19
N LYS A 158 -24.75 -31.76 9.39
CA LYS A 158 -25.34 -30.96 10.48
C LYS A 158 -24.58 -29.69 10.79
N LEU A 159 -23.32 -29.63 10.38
CA LEU A 159 -22.47 -28.47 10.48
C LEU A 159 -21.68 -28.30 9.19
N ILE A 160 -21.82 -27.14 8.56
CA ILE A 160 -20.92 -26.69 7.50
C ILE A 160 -19.89 -25.74 8.11
N ILE A 161 -18.61 -25.98 7.87
CA ILE A 161 -17.53 -25.04 8.21
C ILE A 161 -17.01 -24.52 6.88
N SER A 162 -17.38 -23.29 6.50
CA SER A 162 -16.83 -22.68 5.29
C SER A 162 -15.44 -22.11 5.58
N CYS A 163 -14.52 -22.32 4.64
CA CYS A 163 -13.15 -21.85 4.71
C CYS A 163 -12.83 -21.09 3.42
N ASP A 164 -12.27 -19.90 3.58
CA ASP A 164 -11.89 -19.01 2.49
C ASP A 164 -13.08 -18.58 1.59
N CYS A 165 -14.29 -18.71 2.13
CA CYS A 165 -15.53 -18.27 1.51
C CYS A 165 -16.66 -18.21 2.55
N GLY A 166 -17.80 -17.65 2.12
CA GLY A 166 -19.05 -17.69 2.87
C GLY A 166 -19.51 -16.35 3.42
N VAL A 167 -18.63 -15.36 3.62
CA VAL A 167 -19.03 -14.07 4.24
C VAL A 167 -20.04 -13.29 3.38
N SER A 168 -20.05 -13.50 2.07
CA SER A 168 -21.02 -12.91 1.14
C SER A 168 -22.20 -13.84 0.77
N ASN A 169 -22.23 -15.09 1.26
CA ASN A 169 -23.21 -16.11 0.87
C ASN A 169 -24.46 -16.10 1.77
N PHE A 170 -25.13 -14.95 1.85
CA PHE A 170 -26.29 -14.77 2.72
C PHE A 170 -27.43 -15.74 2.40
N ALA A 171 -27.77 -15.90 1.12
CA ALA A 171 -28.90 -16.72 0.68
C ALA A 171 -28.64 -18.21 0.97
N GLU A 172 -27.42 -18.67 0.70
CA GLU A 172 -27.01 -20.05 0.89
C GLU A 172 -26.96 -20.44 2.37
N ILE A 173 -26.40 -19.58 3.23
CA ILE A 173 -26.33 -19.83 4.67
C ILE A 173 -27.72 -19.75 5.30
N LYS A 174 -28.58 -18.83 4.83
CA LYS A 174 -30.00 -18.80 5.24
C LYS A 174 -30.73 -20.07 4.85
N LEU A 175 -30.48 -20.61 3.65
CA LEU A 175 -31.02 -21.90 3.23
C LEU A 175 -30.52 -23.04 4.12
N ALA A 176 -29.20 -23.13 4.38
CA ALA A 176 -28.63 -24.14 5.26
C ALA A 176 -29.33 -24.15 6.64
N LYS A 177 -29.50 -22.97 7.24
CA LYS A 177 -30.23 -22.79 8.50
C LYS A 177 -31.67 -23.28 8.41
N SER A 178 -32.39 -22.97 7.33
CA SER A 178 -33.77 -23.44 7.13
C SER A 178 -33.88 -24.97 6.96
N LEU A 179 -32.80 -25.61 6.52
CA LEU A 179 -32.69 -27.07 6.39
C LEU A 179 -32.17 -27.74 7.68
N GLY A 180 -31.99 -26.98 8.77
CA GLY A 180 -31.48 -27.48 10.04
C GLY A 180 -29.99 -27.83 10.01
N VAL A 181 -29.22 -27.14 9.16
CA VAL A 181 -27.76 -27.24 9.08
C VAL A 181 -27.16 -25.95 9.62
N ASP A 182 -26.33 -26.06 10.65
CA ASP A 182 -25.58 -24.92 11.18
C ASP A 182 -24.42 -24.58 10.27
N THR A 183 -23.98 -23.32 10.29
CA THR A 183 -22.82 -22.87 9.52
C THR A 183 -21.87 -22.06 10.40
N LEU A 184 -20.57 -22.34 10.28
CA LEU A 184 -19.48 -21.48 10.73
C LEU A 184 -18.78 -20.93 9.50
N VAL A 185 -18.51 -19.62 9.49
CA VAL A 185 -17.83 -18.95 8.37
C VAL A 185 -16.42 -18.55 8.82
N LEU A 186 -15.40 -19.14 8.20
CA LEU A 186 -13.99 -18.81 8.38
C LEU A 186 -13.48 -18.15 7.09
N ASP A 187 -13.41 -16.82 7.06
CA ASP A 187 -13.22 -16.07 5.83
C ASP A 187 -12.37 -14.81 6.08
N HIS A 188 -11.77 -14.26 5.04
CA HIS A 188 -10.93 -13.06 5.06
C HIS A 188 -11.27 -12.04 3.97
N HIS A 189 -12.22 -12.36 3.09
CA HIS A 189 -12.65 -11.53 1.96
C HIS A 189 -13.27 -10.18 2.38
N THR A 190 -13.65 -9.35 1.41
CA THR A 190 -14.31 -8.07 1.72
C THR A 190 -15.68 -8.32 2.33
N MET A 191 -15.93 -7.79 3.53
CA MET A 191 -17.20 -7.99 4.23
C MET A 191 -18.32 -7.15 3.58
N PRO A 192 -19.48 -7.76 3.27
CA PRO A 192 -20.67 -7.02 2.86
C PRO A 192 -21.31 -6.27 4.05
N GLU A 193 -22.19 -5.32 3.76
CA GLU A 193 -22.97 -4.62 4.79
C GLU A 193 -23.88 -5.57 5.60
N MET A 194 -24.44 -6.57 4.91
CA MET A 194 -25.32 -7.57 5.53
C MET A 194 -24.59 -8.91 5.64
N LEU A 195 -24.28 -9.31 6.87
CA LEU A 195 -23.62 -10.58 7.15
C LEU A 195 -24.61 -11.77 7.17
N PRO A 196 -24.18 -12.97 6.75
CA PRO A 196 -25.01 -14.17 6.72
C PRO A 196 -25.42 -14.64 8.13
N PRO A 197 -26.57 -15.34 8.28
CA PRO A 197 -27.07 -15.77 9.58
C PRO A 197 -26.37 -17.04 10.11
N ALA A 198 -25.05 -17.07 10.10
CA ALA A 198 -24.20 -18.16 10.60
C ALA A 198 -24.18 -18.23 12.15
N VAL A 199 -23.76 -19.37 12.71
CA VAL A 199 -23.55 -19.54 14.17
C VAL A 199 -22.39 -18.67 14.65
N GLY A 200 -21.33 -18.57 13.85
CA GLY A 200 -20.18 -17.72 14.09
C GLY A 200 -19.51 -17.33 12.77
N ILE A 201 -18.98 -16.11 12.72
CA ILE A 201 -18.25 -15.57 11.56
C ILE A 201 -16.87 -15.15 12.05
N VAL A 202 -15.90 -16.05 11.94
CA VAL A 202 -14.51 -15.76 12.29
C VAL A 202 -13.87 -15.05 11.12
N HIS A 203 -13.59 -13.76 11.28
CA HIS A 203 -13.15 -12.92 10.18
C HIS A 203 -12.19 -11.82 10.66
N PRO A 204 -10.96 -11.75 10.13
CA PRO A 204 -9.93 -10.84 10.63
C PRO A 204 -10.25 -9.37 10.35
N LYS A 205 -10.95 -9.05 9.26
CA LYS A 205 -11.41 -7.66 8.99
C LYS A 205 -12.49 -7.13 9.94
N ARG A 206 -12.95 -7.92 10.92
CA ARG A 206 -13.75 -7.42 12.06
C ARG A 206 -12.89 -6.72 13.11
N LEU A 207 -11.57 -6.87 13.03
CA LEU A 207 -10.59 -6.21 13.88
C LEU A 207 -10.19 -4.86 13.30
N HIS A 208 -9.53 -4.04 14.12
CA HIS A 208 -8.89 -2.81 13.64
C HIS A 208 -7.82 -3.15 12.58
N GLU A 209 -7.64 -2.30 11.57
CA GLU A 209 -6.66 -2.50 10.48
C GLU A 209 -5.22 -2.67 11.01
N GLU A 210 -4.94 -2.09 12.17
CA GLU A 210 -3.65 -2.20 12.84
C GLU A 210 -3.44 -3.52 13.59
N HIS A 211 -4.47 -4.33 13.79
CA HIS A 211 -4.36 -5.56 14.57
C HIS A 211 -3.44 -6.58 13.86
N PRO A 212 -2.54 -7.31 14.56
CA PRO A 212 -1.62 -8.26 13.93
C PRO A 212 -2.30 -9.35 13.08
N LEU A 213 -3.51 -9.76 13.48
CA LEU A 213 -4.33 -10.76 12.78
C LEU A 213 -5.15 -10.22 11.61
N PHE A 214 -5.19 -8.90 11.37
CA PHE A 214 -6.09 -8.28 10.38
C PHE A 214 -5.87 -8.79 8.94
N HIS A 215 -4.63 -9.14 8.60
CA HIS A 215 -4.25 -9.63 7.28
C HIS A 215 -4.15 -11.16 7.18
N LEU A 216 -4.71 -11.91 8.12
CA LEU A 216 -4.72 -13.38 8.00
C LEU A 216 -5.49 -13.81 6.74
N PRO A 217 -4.97 -14.76 5.95
CA PRO A 217 -5.71 -15.43 4.89
C PRO A 217 -6.67 -16.48 5.44
N GLY A 218 -7.50 -17.09 4.59
CA GLY A 218 -8.42 -18.17 4.94
C GLY A 218 -7.74 -19.32 5.69
N VAL A 219 -6.57 -19.80 5.23
CA VAL A 219 -5.78 -20.82 5.93
C VAL A 219 -5.30 -20.34 7.30
N GLY A 220 -5.00 -19.04 7.44
CA GLY A 220 -4.60 -18.43 8.70
C GLY A 220 -5.75 -18.36 9.71
N VAL A 221 -6.96 -18.05 9.24
CA VAL A 221 -8.18 -18.08 10.05
C VAL A 221 -8.50 -19.52 10.49
N ALA A 222 -8.44 -20.47 9.56
CA ALA A 222 -8.60 -21.89 9.86
C ALA A 222 -7.58 -22.38 10.89
N TYR A 223 -6.31 -21.99 10.75
CA TYR A 223 -5.25 -22.28 11.70
C TYR A 223 -5.55 -21.73 13.10
N LYS A 224 -6.00 -20.47 13.23
CA LYS A 224 -6.35 -19.91 14.55
C LYS A 224 -7.53 -20.62 15.21
N VAL A 225 -8.54 -21.03 14.45
CA VAL A 225 -9.64 -21.85 14.99
C VAL A 225 -9.14 -23.22 15.43
N CYS A 226 -8.30 -23.87 14.63
CA CYS A 226 -7.69 -25.15 15.00
C CYS A 226 -6.74 -25.03 16.19
N GLU A 227 -5.99 -23.95 16.31
CA GLU A 227 -5.14 -23.62 17.47
C GLU A 227 -5.99 -23.56 18.74
N ALA A 228 -7.09 -22.78 18.73
CA ALA A 228 -8.00 -22.71 19.86
C ALA A 228 -8.65 -24.07 20.20
N LEU A 229 -9.03 -24.84 19.17
CA LEU A 229 -9.65 -26.15 19.36
C LEU A 229 -8.67 -27.18 19.96
N LEU A 230 -7.41 -27.19 19.50
CA LEU A 230 -6.37 -28.07 20.04
C LEU A 230 -6.01 -27.70 21.48
N ILE A 231 -5.94 -26.40 21.79
CA ILE A 231 -5.75 -25.91 23.16
C ILE A 231 -6.92 -26.35 24.07
N ASP A 232 -8.17 -26.18 23.62
CA ASP A 232 -9.37 -26.64 24.36
C ASP A 232 -9.35 -28.15 24.62
N LYS A 233 -8.74 -28.94 23.72
CA LYS A 233 -8.58 -30.39 23.87
C LYS A 233 -7.29 -30.82 24.59
N ASN A 234 -6.52 -29.87 25.15
CA ASN A 234 -5.23 -30.11 25.80
C ASN A 234 -4.18 -30.78 24.90
N MET A 235 -4.11 -30.36 23.62
CA MET A 235 -3.14 -30.84 22.63
C MET A 235 -2.35 -29.69 21.94
N PRO A 236 -1.81 -28.70 22.69
CA PRO A 236 -1.12 -27.55 22.09
C PRO A 236 0.14 -27.92 21.30
N GLU A 237 0.79 -29.05 21.60
CA GLU A 237 1.97 -29.57 20.92
C GLU A 237 1.72 -29.94 19.45
N GLU A 238 0.46 -30.09 19.05
CA GLU A 238 0.06 -30.43 17.68
C GLU A 238 -0.03 -29.21 16.77
N VAL A 239 -0.14 -28.01 17.33
CA VAL A 239 -0.32 -26.76 16.58
C VAL A 239 0.84 -26.51 15.59
N PRO A 240 2.13 -26.71 15.94
CA PRO A 240 3.24 -26.53 14.99
C PRO A 240 3.19 -27.48 13.79
N SER A 241 2.55 -28.65 13.91
CA SER A 241 2.45 -29.63 12.81
C SER A 241 1.60 -29.15 11.63
N LEU A 242 0.83 -28.07 11.82
CA LEU A 242 -0.03 -27.46 10.81
C LEU A 242 0.70 -26.40 9.97
N LEU A 243 1.89 -25.98 10.41
CA LEU A 243 2.59 -24.84 9.83
C LEU A 243 3.07 -25.07 8.38
N ASP A 244 3.17 -26.33 7.93
CA ASP A 244 3.47 -26.62 6.53
C ASP A 244 2.31 -26.21 5.59
N TYR A 245 1.07 -26.61 5.90
CA TYR A 245 -0.12 -26.15 5.17
C TYR A 245 -0.29 -24.63 5.26
N VAL A 246 -0.15 -24.08 6.47
CA VAL A 246 -0.32 -22.64 6.71
C VAL A 246 0.69 -21.84 5.89
N THR A 247 1.97 -22.22 5.92
CA THR A 247 3.00 -21.53 5.15
C THR A 247 2.76 -21.63 3.64
N LEU A 248 2.34 -22.81 3.17
CA LEU A 248 2.00 -23.03 1.77
C LEU A 248 0.85 -22.11 1.31
N GLY A 249 -0.26 -22.05 2.05
CA GLY A 249 -1.40 -21.19 1.73
C GLY A 249 -1.07 -19.70 1.84
N MET A 250 -0.42 -19.28 2.93
CA MET A 250 -0.08 -17.87 3.16
C MET A 250 0.84 -17.28 2.08
N ILE A 251 1.87 -18.02 1.65
CA ILE A 251 2.73 -17.54 0.57
C ILE A 251 1.97 -17.53 -0.77
N ALA A 252 1.10 -18.51 -1.01
CA ALA A 252 0.33 -18.62 -2.25
C ALA A 252 -0.73 -17.51 -2.40
N ASP A 253 -1.36 -17.08 -1.30
CA ASP A 253 -2.34 -15.99 -1.27
C ASP A 253 -1.69 -14.59 -1.32
N LEU A 254 -0.35 -14.54 -1.36
CA LEU A 254 0.42 -13.28 -1.43
C LEU A 254 0.05 -12.31 -0.30
N VAL A 255 -0.19 -12.80 0.93
CA VAL A 255 -0.53 -11.92 2.05
C VAL A 255 0.63 -11.00 2.45
N PRO A 256 0.35 -9.81 3.02
CA PRO A 256 1.37 -8.96 3.61
C PRO A 256 2.24 -9.72 4.62
N LEU A 257 3.56 -9.81 4.36
CA LEU A 257 4.52 -10.47 5.25
C LEU A 257 5.04 -9.52 6.32
N ILE A 258 4.12 -9.09 7.18
CA ILE A 258 4.36 -8.29 8.38
C ILE A 258 3.78 -8.99 9.60
N ARG A 259 4.34 -8.73 10.80
CA ARG A 259 3.82 -9.21 12.11
C ARG A 259 3.45 -10.69 12.13
N GLU A 260 2.19 -11.04 12.44
CA GLU A 260 1.74 -12.43 12.60
C GLU A 260 2.02 -13.24 11.33
N ASN A 261 1.70 -12.66 10.16
CA ASN A 261 1.93 -13.34 8.89
C ASN A 261 3.42 -13.60 8.64
N ARG A 262 4.27 -12.60 8.93
CA ARG A 262 5.72 -12.76 8.83
C ARG A 262 6.24 -13.82 9.79
N TYR A 263 5.76 -13.80 11.04
CA TYR A 263 6.13 -14.75 12.08
C TYR A 263 5.80 -16.17 11.66
N LEU A 264 4.53 -16.45 11.29
CA LEU A 264 4.06 -17.78 10.88
C LEU A 264 4.83 -18.30 9.67
N VAL A 265 5.03 -17.48 8.64
CA VAL A 265 5.79 -17.88 7.44
C VAL A 265 7.27 -18.14 7.77
N LYS A 266 7.89 -17.31 8.63
CA LYS A 266 9.31 -17.47 8.98
C LYS A 266 9.58 -18.74 9.78
N ILE A 267 8.71 -19.11 10.72
CA ILE A 267 8.85 -20.37 11.49
C ILE A 267 8.38 -21.59 10.70
N GLY A 268 7.39 -21.43 9.81
CA GLY A 268 6.78 -22.53 9.09
C GLY A 268 7.48 -22.90 7.78
N LEU A 269 8.24 -22.00 7.15
CA LEU A 269 8.97 -22.30 5.91
C LEU A 269 9.97 -23.46 6.07
N PRO A 270 10.81 -23.52 7.13
CA PRO A 270 11.64 -24.70 7.38
C PRO A 270 10.84 -25.98 7.60
N ILE A 271 9.65 -25.90 8.21
CA ILE A 271 8.76 -27.04 8.43
C ILE A 271 8.20 -27.54 7.10
N LEU A 272 7.76 -26.63 6.22
CA LEU A 272 7.28 -26.97 4.88
C LEU A 272 8.36 -27.66 4.04
N ILE A 273 9.58 -27.12 4.02
CA ILE A 273 10.71 -27.66 3.25
C ILE A 273 11.06 -29.08 3.68
N ASN A 274 10.90 -29.38 4.97
CA ASN A 274 11.25 -30.66 5.58
C ASN A 274 10.01 -31.49 6.00
N SER A 275 8.82 -31.18 5.46
CA SER A 275 7.57 -31.79 5.90
C SER A 275 7.58 -33.30 5.71
N ALA A 276 7.15 -34.09 6.70
CA ALA A 276 7.05 -35.55 6.56
C ALA A 276 5.76 -36.02 5.85
N ARG A 277 4.88 -35.09 5.46
CA ARG A 277 3.58 -35.46 4.86
C ARG A 277 3.78 -36.05 3.46
N PRO A 278 3.21 -37.23 3.15
CA PRO A 278 3.35 -37.85 1.83
C PRO A 278 2.98 -36.91 0.67
N GLY A 279 1.87 -36.19 0.80
CA GLY A 279 1.41 -35.22 -0.20
C GLY A 279 2.39 -34.08 -0.48
N ILE A 280 2.96 -33.49 0.57
CA ILE A 280 3.91 -32.39 0.44
C ILE A 280 5.24 -32.90 -0.12
N GLN A 281 5.73 -34.05 0.35
CA GLN A 281 6.94 -34.68 -0.19
C GLN A 281 6.81 -34.99 -1.69
N ALA A 282 5.67 -35.55 -2.10
CA ALA A 282 5.39 -35.83 -3.50
C ALA A 282 5.38 -34.55 -4.36
N LEU A 283 4.81 -33.43 -3.85
CA LEU A 283 4.87 -32.13 -4.52
C LEU A 283 6.27 -31.54 -4.59
N LEU A 284 7.04 -31.61 -3.50
CA LEU A 284 8.42 -31.14 -3.43
C LEU A 284 9.31 -31.88 -4.45
N ALA A 285 9.04 -33.16 -4.70
CA ALA A 285 9.73 -33.94 -5.72
C ALA A 285 9.48 -33.46 -7.16
N GLN A 286 8.39 -32.71 -7.42
CA GLN A 286 8.07 -32.16 -8.74
C GLN A 286 8.69 -30.78 -9.02
N VAL A 287 9.37 -30.17 -8.04
CA VAL A 287 9.91 -28.79 -8.14
C VAL A 287 11.42 -28.75 -7.96
N LYS A 288 12.04 -27.68 -8.45
CA LYS A 288 13.45 -27.39 -8.12
C LYS A 288 13.54 -27.00 -6.64
N LYS A 289 14.51 -27.55 -5.93
CA LYS A 289 14.78 -27.19 -4.53
C LYS A 289 15.07 -25.70 -4.39
N SER A 290 14.47 -25.10 -3.38
CA SER A 290 14.66 -23.72 -2.93
C SER A 290 14.32 -23.67 -1.43
N ASP A 291 14.96 -22.76 -0.71
CA ASP A 291 14.84 -22.55 0.73
C ASP A 291 14.16 -21.20 1.10
N ASP A 292 13.62 -20.50 0.10
CA ASP A 292 12.85 -19.25 0.25
C ASP A 292 11.40 -19.48 -0.20
N THR A 293 10.57 -18.48 0.04
CA THR A 293 9.21 -18.29 -0.48
C THR A 293 9.06 -18.54 -1.98
N ASP A 294 10.12 -18.40 -2.78
CA ASP A 294 10.16 -18.76 -4.20
C ASP A 294 9.78 -20.24 -4.44
N LEU A 295 10.11 -21.14 -3.50
CA LEU A 295 9.70 -22.56 -3.53
C LEU A 295 8.18 -22.68 -3.67
N VAL A 296 7.44 -21.89 -2.89
CA VAL A 296 5.98 -21.89 -2.90
C VAL A 296 5.45 -21.08 -4.06
N GLY A 297 5.86 -19.81 -4.19
CA GLY A 297 5.32 -18.86 -5.16
C GLY A 297 5.49 -19.28 -6.61
N PHE A 298 6.62 -19.92 -6.95
CA PHE A 298 6.94 -20.34 -8.33
C PHE A 298 6.99 -21.86 -8.51
N GLY A 299 7.06 -22.63 -7.43
CA GLY A 299 7.09 -24.09 -7.45
C GLY A 299 5.75 -24.73 -7.09
N LEU A 300 5.40 -24.75 -5.81
CA LEU A 300 4.28 -25.55 -5.28
C LEU A 300 2.91 -24.96 -5.64
N ALA A 301 2.70 -23.67 -5.37
CA ALA A 301 1.39 -23.02 -5.56
C ALA A 301 0.86 -23.09 -7.01
N PRO A 302 1.68 -22.88 -8.07
CA PRO A 302 1.21 -23.02 -9.45
C PRO A 302 0.67 -24.41 -9.81
N ARG A 303 1.15 -25.48 -9.16
CA ARG A 303 0.70 -26.86 -9.39
C ARG A 303 -0.67 -27.12 -8.79
N ILE A 304 -0.87 -26.65 -7.55
CA ILE A 304 -2.16 -26.74 -6.87
C ILE A 304 -3.20 -25.87 -7.60
N ASN A 305 -2.84 -24.64 -7.96
CA ASN A 305 -3.74 -23.73 -8.70
C ASN A 305 -4.07 -24.21 -10.12
N ALA A 306 -3.29 -25.13 -10.71
CA ALA A 306 -3.56 -25.63 -12.04
C ALA A 306 -4.84 -26.48 -12.08
N VAL A 307 -5.07 -27.32 -11.07
CA VAL A 307 -6.28 -28.17 -11.04
C VAL A 307 -7.53 -27.35 -10.84
N GLY A 308 -7.54 -26.32 -9.98
CA GLY A 308 -8.70 -25.41 -9.85
C GLY A 308 -9.00 -24.58 -11.12
N ARG A 309 -8.13 -24.60 -12.14
CA ARG A 309 -8.32 -23.91 -13.43
C ARG A 309 -8.68 -24.84 -14.57
N LEU A 310 -8.29 -26.12 -14.50
CA LEU A 310 -8.39 -27.08 -15.60
C LEU A 310 -9.19 -28.34 -15.24
N ALA A 311 -9.37 -28.64 -13.96
CA ALA A 311 -9.90 -29.90 -13.46
C ALA A 311 -10.67 -29.71 -12.13
N ASP A 312 -10.89 -30.81 -11.40
CA ASP A 312 -11.51 -30.79 -10.07
C ASP A 312 -10.45 -30.51 -8.99
N ALA A 313 -10.61 -29.42 -8.25
CA ALA A 313 -9.70 -29.00 -7.19
C ALA A 313 -9.71 -29.94 -5.96
N LYS A 314 -10.70 -30.83 -5.84
CA LYS A 314 -10.75 -31.88 -4.82
C LYS A 314 -9.45 -32.68 -4.74
N ILE A 315 -8.83 -32.93 -5.90
CA ILE A 315 -7.58 -33.71 -6.01
C ILE A 315 -6.47 -33.09 -5.15
N ALA A 316 -6.42 -31.76 -5.03
CA ALA A 316 -5.38 -31.10 -4.24
C ALA A 316 -5.58 -31.31 -2.73
N VAL A 317 -6.81 -31.30 -2.23
CA VAL A 317 -7.10 -31.62 -0.81
C VAL A 317 -6.83 -33.10 -0.54
N ASP A 318 -7.22 -34.00 -1.46
CA ASP A 318 -6.91 -35.43 -1.35
C ASP A 318 -5.39 -35.67 -1.29
N LEU A 319 -4.62 -34.99 -2.14
CA LEU A 319 -3.15 -35.05 -2.11
C LEU A 319 -2.58 -34.56 -0.79
N LEU A 320 -3.02 -33.40 -0.30
CA LEU A 320 -2.48 -32.83 0.92
C LEU A 320 -2.83 -33.67 2.15
N THR A 321 -4.02 -34.28 2.20
CA THR A 321 -4.53 -34.99 3.38
C THR A 321 -4.34 -36.51 3.36
N THR A 322 -3.77 -37.10 2.30
CA THR A 322 -3.53 -38.55 2.24
C THR A 322 -2.31 -38.99 3.06
N GLU A 323 -2.41 -40.20 3.60
CA GLU A 323 -1.32 -40.91 4.28
C GLU A 323 -0.67 -41.99 3.39
N ASP A 324 -1.19 -42.20 2.18
CA ASP A 324 -0.68 -43.18 1.20
C ASP A 324 0.34 -42.53 0.26
N GLU A 325 1.60 -42.96 0.35
CA GLU A 325 2.72 -42.43 -0.45
C GLU A 325 2.56 -42.68 -1.96
N ASP A 326 2.06 -43.84 -2.36
CA ASP A 326 1.88 -44.18 -3.77
C ASP A 326 0.72 -43.37 -4.38
N TYR A 327 -0.36 -43.21 -3.61
CA TYR A 327 -1.46 -42.35 -4.00
C TYR A 327 -1.03 -40.88 -4.08
N ALA A 328 -0.22 -40.40 -3.13
CA ALA A 328 0.35 -39.06 -3.15
C ALA A 328 1.23 -38.81 -4.39
N ASP A 329 2.13 -39.72 -4.75
CA ASP A 329 2.97 -39.58 -5.96
C ASP A 329 2.10 -39.52 -7.23
N LYS A 330 1.08 -40.37 -7.32
CA LYS A 330 0.13 -40.35 -8.44
C LYS A 330 -0.56 -39.00 -8.57
N LEU A 331 -1.11 -38.46 -7.47
CA LEU A 331 -1.80 -37.17 -7.49
C LEU A 331 -0.84 -36.00 -7.77
N ALA A 332 0.38 -36.02 -7.22
CA ALA A 332 1.38 -34.98 -7.48
C ALA A 332 1.80 -34.95 -8.96
N ARG A 333 1.96 -36.11 -9.62
CA ARG A 333 2.23 -36.20 -11.06
C ARG A 333 1.06 -35.68 -11.91
N GLN A 334 -0.17 -35.92 -11.47
CA GLN A 334 -1.36 -35.36 -12.13
C GLN A 334 -1.33 -33.82 -12.07
N LEU A 335 -1.13 -33.24 -10.88
CA LEU A 335 -1.00 -31.78 -10.71
C LEU A 335 0.14 -31.19 -11.55
N GLN A 336 1.26 -31.90 -11.64
CA GLN A 336 2.38 -31.50 -12.51
C GLN A 336 1.98 -31.48 -13.98
N THR A 337 1.28 -32.51 -14.45
CA THR A 337 0.79 -32.61 -15.84
C THR A 337 -0.18 -31.48 -16.15
N ASP A 338 -1.14 -31.21 -15.25
CA ASP A 338 -2.12 -30.14 -15.41
C ASP A 338 -1.43 -28.75 -15.40
N ASN A 339 -0.41 -28.55 -14.56
CA ASN A 339 0.36 -27.31 -14.58
C ASN A 339 1.16 -27.13 -15.89
N LEU A 340 1.77 -28.18 -16.43
CA LEU A 340 2.44 -28.09 -17.74
C LEU A 340 1.45 -27.71 -18.83
N ARG A 341 0.27 -28.36 -18.85
CA ARG A 341 -0.80 -28.04 -19.81
C ARG A 341 -1.27 -26.60 -19.68
N ARG A 342 -1.46 -26.11 -18.44
CA ARG A 342 -1.80 -24.71 -18.16
C ARG A 342 -0.74 -23.76 -18.71
N GLN A 343 0.55 -24.05 -18.52
CA GLN A 343 1.66 -23.21 -18.99
C GLN A 343 1.70 -23.16 -20.53
N GLU A 344 1.54 -24.29 -21.21
CA GLU A 344 1.45 -24.35 -22.67
C GLU A 344 0.33 -23.45 -23.20
N LEU A 345 -0.87 -23.59 -22.62
CA LEU A 345 -2.04 -22.81 -23.02
C LEU A 345 -1.86 -21.31 -22.73
N CYS A 346 -1.21 -20.95 -21.61
CA CYS A 346 -0.84 -19.57 -21.31
C CYS A 346 0.03 -18.98 -22.41
N GLU A 347 1.05 -19.72 -22.86
CA GLU A 347 2.00 -19.22 -23.85
C GLU A 347 1.39 -19.13 -25.25
N GLU A 348 0.54 -20.09 -25.62
CA GLU A 348 -0.23 -20.04 -26.87
C GLU A 348 -1.14 -18.81 -26.92
N ILE A 349 -1.96 -18.60 -25.88
CA ILE A 349 -2.87 -17.46 -25.80
C ILE A 349 -2.08 -16.15 -25.75
N TYR A 350 -0.99 -16.09 -24.97
CA TYR A 350 -0.14 -14.90 -24.88
C TYR A 350 0.45 -14.52 -26.25
N SER A 351 0.97 -15.49 -27.01
CA SER A 351 1.52 -15.26 -28.35
C SER A 351 0.45 -14.76 -29.35
N LYS A 352 -0.75 -15.35 -29.32
CA LYS A 352 -1.88 -14.90 -30.15
C LYS A 352 -2.35 -13.50 -29.77
N ALA A 353 -2.47 -13.21 -28.47
CA ALA A 353 -2.85 -11.90 -27.95
C ALA A 353 -1.85 -10.82 -28.37
N GLU A 354 -0.54 -11.08 -28.26
CA GLU A 354 0.54 -10.19 -28.71
C GLU A 354 0.46 -9.86 -30.21
N SER A 355 0.20 -10.88 -31.04
CA SER A 355 -0.02 -10.70 -32.48
C SER A 355 -1.28 -9.88 -32.76
N MET A 356 -2.33 -10.06 -31.97
CA MET A 356 -3.57 -9.30 -32.11
C MET A 356 -3.40 -7.84 -31.71
N ILE A 357 -2.73 -7.58 -30.58
CA ILE A 357 -2.41 -6.23 -30.10
C ILE A 357 -1.63 -5.47 -31.16
N SER A 358 -0.57 -6.08 -31.70
CA SER A 358 0.29 -5.44 -32.71
C SER A 358 -0.43 -5.15 -34.04
N ARG A 359 -1.55 -5.83 -34.33
CA ARG A 359 -2.31 -5.67 -35.59
C ARG A 359 -3.55 -4.79 -35.46
N LYS A 360 -4.21 -4.80 -34.30
CA LYS A 360 -5.55 -4.22 -34.11
C LYS A 360 -5.59 -2.97 -33.23
N LEU A 361 -4.59 -2.78 -32.35
CA LEU A 361 -4.60 -1.73 -31.34
C LEU A 361 -3.51 -0.70 -31.63
N ASP A 362 -3.81 0.58 -31.39
CA ASP A 362 -2.84 1.67 -31.43
C ASP A 362 -2.55 2.10 -30.00
N LEU A 363 -1.48 1.55 -29.40
CA LEU A 363 -1.16 1.80 -28.00
C LEU A 363 -0.70 3.25 -27.73
N ASP A 364 -0.43 4.08 -28.74
CA ASP A 364 -0.19 5.50 -28.51
C ASP A 364 -1.51 6.22 -28.14
N GLN A 365 -2.63 5.76 -28.70
CA GLN A 365 -3.98 6.27 -28.41
C GLN A 365 -4.70 5.48 -27.32
N ASP A 366 -4.68 4.14 -27.40
CA ASP A 366 -5.49 3.23 -26.60
C ASP A 366 -4.91 3.01 -25.20
N LYS A 367 -5.51 3.60 -24.17
CA LYS A 367 -5.06 3.54 -22.77
C LYS A 367 -5.34 2.19 -22.09
N CYS A 368 -6.01 1.26 -22.76
CA CYS A 368 -6.18 -0.13 -22.33
C CYS A 368 -6.04 -1.13 -23.49
N ILE A 369 -5.94 -2.42 -23.16
CA ILE A 369 -6.01 -3.51 -24.13
C ILE A 369 -7.34 -4.22 -23.92
N ALA A 370 -8.23 -4.21 -24.91
CA ALA A 370 -9.49 -4.96 -24.87
C ALA A 370 -9.55 -5.90 -26.08
N ILE A 371 -9.43 -7.21 -25.84
CA ILE A 371 -9.33 -8.24 -26.88
C ILE A 371 -10.10 -9.50 -26.49
N TYR A 372 -10.58 -10.25 -27.49
CA TYR A 372 -11.16 -11.58 -27.29
C TYR A 372 -10.88 -12.42 -28.53
N ASP A 373 -10.90 -13.74 -28.36
CA ASP A 373 -10.77 -14.69 -29.48
C ASP A 373 -11.43 -16.03 -29.16
N GLU A 374 -11.67 -16.81 -30.20
CA GLU A 374 -12.09 -18.21 -30.08
C GLU A 374 -10.90 -19.09 -29.66
N GLY A 375 -11.18 -20.15 -28.89
CA GLY A 375 -10.18 -21.12 -28.47
C GLY A 375 -9.22 -20.63 -27.38
N TRP A 376 -9.46 -19.46 -26.79
CA TRP A 376 -8.83 -19.04 -25.54
C TRP A 376 -9.57 -19.66 -24.38
N HIS A 377 -8.89 -20.18 -23.35
CA HIS A 377 -9.55 -20.89 -22.25
C HIS A 377 -9.72 -19.98 -21.02
N HIS A 378 -10.96 -19.81 -20.53
CA HIS A 378 -11.33 -18.89 -19.44
C HIS A 378 -10.52 -19.12 -18.15
N GLY A 379 -10.19 -20.38 -17.83
CA GLY A 379 -9.33 -20.71 -16.67
C GLY A 379 -7.92 -20.08 -16.73
N VAL A 380 -7.47 -19.64 -17.91
CA VAL A 380 -6.13 -19.16 -18.20
C VAL A 380 -6.08 -17.69 -18.63
N VAL A 381 -7.12 -17.14 -19.27
CA VAL A 381 -7.10 -15.75 -19.78
C VAL A 381 -6.73 -14.72 -18.73
N GLY A 382 -7.15 -14.90 -17.47
CA GLY A 382 -6.76 -14.00 -16.37
C GLY A 382 -5.26 -13.96 -16.07
N ILE A 383 -4.53 -15.06 -16.30
CA ILE A 383 -3.06 -15.13 -16.15
C ILE A 383 -2.38 -14.36 -17.30
N VAL A 384 -2.90 -14.54 -18.51
CA VAL A 384 -2.42 -13.81 -19.69
C VAL A 384 -2.67 -12.31 -19.53
N ALA A 385 -3.84 -11.92 -19.00
CA ALA A 385 -4.14 -10.53 -18.66
C ALA A 385 -3.07 -9.91 -17.76
N SER A 386 -2.70 -10.57 -16.66
CA SER A 386 -1.64 -10.09 -15.76
C SER A 386 -0.30 -9.90 -16.46
N ARG A 387 0.11 -10.87 -17.31
CA ARG A 387 1.37 -10.75 -18.10
C ARG A 387 1.34 -9.57 -19.08
N LEU A 388 0.17 -9.30 -19.68
CA LEU A 388 -0.01 -8.17 -20.59
C LEU A 388 -0.02 -6.84 -19.81
N VAL A 389 -0.64 -6.78 -18.62
CA VAL A 389 -0.54 -5.61 -17.73
C VAL A 389 0.92 -5.33 -17.38
N GLU A 390 1.69 -6.34 -16.97
CA GLU A 390 3.10 -6.17 -16.63
C GLU A 390 3.95 -5.66 -17.80
N LYS A 391 3.65 -6.12 -19.02
CA LYS A 391 4.38 -5.70 -20.22
C LYS A 391 4.01 -4.29 -20.67
N TYR A 392 2.72 -4.00 -20.77
CA TYR A 392 2.22 -2.79 -21.41
C TYR A 392 1.88 -1.67 -20.42
N ASN A 393 1.86 -2.00 -19.12
CA ASN A 393 1.46 -1.14 -18.00
C ASN A 393 0.14 -0.42 -18.25
N ARG A 394 -0.84 -1.17 -18.74
CA ARG A 394 -2.20 -0.74 -19.09
C ARG A 394 -3.21 -1.73 -18.56
N PRO A 395 -4.45 -1.30 -18.26
CA PRO A 395 -5.54 -2.23 -17.98
C PRO A 395 -5.73 -3.18 -19.16
N VAL A 396 -5.98 -4.46 -18.87
CA VAL A 396 -6.19 -5.49 -19.88
C VAL A 396 -7.52 -6.18 -19.62
N PHE A 397 -8.37 -6.22 -20.64
CA PHE A 397 -9.61 -6.98 -20.73
C PHE A 397 -9.42 -8.04 -21.80
N ILE A 398 -9.55 -9.31 -21.43
CA ILE A 398 -9.31 -10.45 -22.30
C ILE A 398 -10.46 -11.46 -22.21
N GLY A 399 -11.00 -11.91 -23.34
CA GLY A 399 -12.18 -12.78 -23.39
C GLY A 399 -12.01 -14.07 -24.19
N GLU A 400 -12.57 -15.17 -23.67
CA GLU A 400 -12.85 -16.40 -24.40
C GLU A 400 -14.21 -16.26 -25.09
N LEU A 401 -14.25 -16.39 -26.43
CA LEU A 401 -15.51 -16.59 -27.15
C LEU A 401 -15.89 -18.07 -27.10
N ASP A 402 -17.02 -18.38 -26.46
CA ASP A 402 -17.66 -19.69 -26.53
C ASP A 402 -18.63 -19.72 -27.73
N PRO A 403 -18.31 -20.45 -28.82
CA PRO A 403 -19.14 -20.47 -30.02
C PRO A 403 -20.44 -21.28 -29.82
N VAL A 404 -20.53 -22.11 -28.77
CA VAL A 404 -21.71 -22.93 -28.47
C VAL A 404 -22.71 -22.12 -27.65
N GLU A 405 -22.25 -21.43 -26.61
CA GLU A 405 -23.11 -20.57 -25.78
C GLU A 405 -23.38 -19.22 -26.46
N GLY A 406 -22.55 -18.80 -27.43
CA GLY A 406 -22.66 -17.47 -28.06
C GLY A 406 -22.32 -16.34 -27.09
N ILE A 407 -21.46 -16.60 -26.10
CA ILE A 407 -21.09 -15.67 -25.03
C ILE A 407 -19.56 -15.55 -24.98
N VAL A 408 -19.07 -14.33 -24.76
CA VAL A 408 -17.67 -14.08 -24.42
C VAL A 408 -17.53 -14.01 -22.90
N LYS A 409 -16.74 -14.92 -22.32
CA LYS A 409 -16.38 -14.93 -20.90
C LYS A 409 -15.02 -14.24 -20.72
N GLY A 410 -15.02 -13.11 -20.04
CA GLY A 410 -13.89 -12.21 -19.91
C GLY A 410 -13.27 -12.14 -18.52
N SER A 411 -11.97 -11.89 -18.49
CA SER A 411 -11.23 -11.49 -17.28
C SER A 411 -10.50 -10.17 -17.53
N ALA A 412 -10.39 -9.36 -16.48
CA ALA A 412 -9.71 -8.08 -16.54
C ALA A 412 -8.67 -7.94 -15.41
N ARG A 413 -7.57 -7.24 -15.70
CA ARG A 413 -6.50 -6.89 -14.75
C ARG A 413 -6.12 -5.42 -14.92
N SER A 414 -5.89 -4.73 -13.80
CA SER A 414 -5.71 -3.27 -13.78
C SER A 414 -4.29 -2.83 -13.44
N ILE A 415 -4.09 -1.53 -13.57
CA ILE A 415 -3.01 -0.76 -12.95
C ILE A 415 -3.60 0.12 -11.83
N ASP A 416 -2.78 0.59 -10.90
CA ASP A 416 -3.24 1.39 -9.74
C ASP A 416 -4.04 2.65 -10.14
N ALA A 417 -3.79 3.16 -11.35
CA ALA A 417 -4.36 4.39 -11.87
C ALA A 417 -5.87 4.30 -12.20
N ILE A 418 -6.48 3.11 -12.27
CA ILE A 418 -7.88 2.95 -12.67
C ILE A 418 -8.57 1.78 -11.96
N ASP A 419 -9.87 1.95 -11.73
CA ASP A 419 -10.75 0.95 -11.12
C ASP A 419 -11.54 0.19 -12.19
N LEU A 420 -11.29 -1.11 -12.32
CA LEU A 420 -11.98 -1.95 -13.31
C LEU A 420 -13.47 -2.09 -13.05
N TYR A 421 -13.90 -2.10 -11.79
CA TYR A 421 -15.32 -2.22 -11.47
C TYR A 421 -16.08 -1.00 -12.01
N GLU A 422 -15.53 0.20 -11.80
CA GLU A 422 -16.10 1.42 -12.37
C GLU A 422 -16.06 1.41 -13.89
N VAL A 423 -14.98 0.92 -14.53
CA VAL A 423 -14.92 0.80 -16.00
C VAL A 423 -16.02 -0.13 -16.53
N LEU A 424 -16.21 -1.31 -15.91
CA LEU A 424 -17.25 -2.26 -16.30
C LEU A 424 -18.65 -1.68 -16.08
N LYS A 425 -18.87 -0.99 -14.95
CA LYS A 425 -20.14 -0.34 -14.62
C LYS A 425 -20.56 0.73 -15.64
N HIS A 426 -19.62 1.51 -16.18
CA HIS A 426 -19.92 2.45 -17.26
C HIS A 426 -20.36 1.76 -18.58
N ASN A 427 -20.13 0.45 -18.69
CA ASN A 427 -20.47 -0.40 -19.84
C ASN A 427 -21.53 -1.47 -19.49
N ASP A 428 -22.25 -1.34 -18.37
CA ASP A 428 -23.25 -2.29 -17.87
C ASP A 428 -24.29 -2.68 -18.94
N HIS A 429 -24.76 -1.71 -19.73
CA HIS A 429 -25.73 -1.91 -20.82
C HIS A 429 -25.30 -2.90 -21.91
N LEU A 430 -24.00 -3.22 -22.03
CA LEU A 430 -23.47 -4.22 -22.96
C LEU A 430 -23.22 -5.57 -22.30
N LEU A 431 -23.16 -5.62 -20.97
CA LEU A 431 -22.72 -6.78 -20.21
C LEU A 431 -23.93 -7.65 -19.81
N ALA A 432 -23.78 -8.96 -19.92
CA ALA A 432 -24.74 -9.91 -19.38
C ALA A 432 -24.55 -10.10 -17.87
N LYS A 433 -23.30 -10.09 -17.42
CA LYS A 433 -22.91 -10.21 -16.01
C LYS A 433 -21.50 -9.63 -15.82
N TYR A 434 -21.23 -9.01 -14.68
CA TYR A 434 -19.86 -8.67 -14.28
C TYR A 434 -19.72 -8.59 -12.76
N GLY A 435 -18.48 -8.61 -12.28
CA GLY A 435 -18.14 -8.45 -10.87
C GLY A 435 -16.63 -8.39 -10.66
N GLY A 436 -16.21 -8.01 -9.46
CA GLY A 436 -14.80 -7.90 -9.09
C GLY A 436 -14.49 -6.66 -8.28
N HIS A 437 -13.23 -6.26 -8.30
CA HIS A 437 -12.69 -5.13 -7.56
C HIS A 437 -11.76 -4.28 -8.45
N LYS A 438 -11.19 -3.22 -7.87
CA LYS A 438 -10.31 -2.25 -8.54
C LYS A 438 -9.25 -2.89 -9.45
N MET A 439 -8.59 -3.96 -9.00
CA MET A 439 -7.42 -4.55 -9.67
C MET A 439 -7.73 -5.77 -10.54
N ALA A 440 -8.86 -6.44 -10.32
CA ALA A 440 -9.24 -7.63 -11.06
C ALA A 440 -10.77 -7.76 -11.15
N ALA A 441 -11.26 -8.14 -12.33
CA ALA A 441 -12.68 -8.34 -12.55
C ALA A 441 -12.96 -9.48 -13.54
N GLY A 442 -14.19 -10.00 -13.51
CA GLY A 442 -14.73 -10.95 -14.47
C GLY A 442 -16.00 -10.39 -15.11
N PHE A 443 -16.23 -10.70 -16.38
CA PHE A 443 -17.38 -10.21 -17.13
C PHE A 443 -17.87 -11.23 -18.16
N ALA A 444 -19.11 -11.10 -18.60
CA ALA A 444 -19.71 -11.89 -19.67
C ALA A 444 -20.52 -10.98 -20.58
N VAL A 445 -20.44 -11.21 -21.89
CA VAL A 445 -21.16 -10.44 -22.93
C VAL A 445 -21.61 -11.35 -24.06
N GLU A 446 -22.75 -11.06 -24.67
CA GLU A 446 -23.21 -11.77 -25.87
C GLU A 446 -22.24 -11.54 -27.04
N ALA A 447 -22.02 -12.56 -27.88
CA ALA A 447 -21.00 -12.53 -28.93
C ALA A 447 -21.20 -11.38 -29.94
N ASP A 448 -22.46 -11.00 -30.22
CA ASP A 448 -22.81 -9.89 -31.12
C ASP A 448 -22.51 -8.50 -30.53
N LYS A 449 -22.41 -8.38 -29.20
CA LYS A 449 -22.05 -7.16 -28.46
C LYS A 449 -20.57 -7.07 -28.11
N ALA A 450 -19.79 -8.13 -28.31
CA ALA A 450 -18.40 -8.21 -27.85
C ALA A 450 -17.49 -7.12 -28.46
N GLU A 451 -17.63 -6.82 -29.76
CA GLU A 451 -16.88 -5.73 -30.39
C GLU A 451 -17.28 -4.35 -29.86
N ALA A 452 -18.58 -4.14 -29.63
CA ALA A 452 -19.09 -2.90 -29.05
C ALA A 452 -18.55 -2.70 -27.63
N LEU A 453 -18.47 -3.78 -26.85
CA LEU A 453 -17.87 -3.76 -25.52
C LEU A 453 -16.38 -3.40 -25.58
N CYS A 454 -15.60 -4.00 -26.48
CA CYS A 454 -14.17 -3.66 -26.60
C CYS A 454 -13.94 -2.17 -26.88
N ARG A 455 -14.76 -1.57 -27.75
CA ARG A 455 -14.75 -0.13 -28.01
C ARG A 455 -15.17 0.68 -26.79
N GLY A 456 -16.29 0.33 -26.15
CA GLY A 456 -16.79 1.01 -24.96
C GLY A 456 -15.81 0.99 -23.77
N LEU A 457 -15.14 -0.14 -23.54
CA LEU A 457 -14.08 -0.28 -22.54
C LEU A 457 -12.89 0.62 -22.86
N THR A 458 -12.46 0.65 -24.13
CA THR A 458 -11.35 1.48 -24.59
C THR A 458 -11.66 2.97 -24.44
N ASP A 459 -12.83 3.42 -24.87
CA ASP A 459 -13.27 4.81 -24.73
C ASP A 459 -13.37 5.24 -23.27
N THR A 460 -13.88 4.35 -22.41
CA THR A 460 -13.99 4.60 -20.97
C THR A 460 -12.61 4.74 -20.34
N CYS A 461 -11.67 3.83 -20.66
CA CYS A 461 -10.30 3.90 -20.18
C CYS A 461 -9.57 5.16 -20.69
N ASN A 462 -9.75 5.52 -21.98
CA ASN A 462 -9.15 6.71 -22.57
C ASN A 462 -9.60 7.99 -21.83
N ARG A 463 -10.88 8.11 -21.50
CA ARG A 463 -11.40 9.23 -20.69
C ARG A 463 -10.86 9.22 -19.26
N MET A 464 -10.86 8.07 -18.59
CA MET A 464 -10.44 7.96 -17.18
C MET A 464 -8.92 8.09 -16.97
N LEU A 465 -8.12 7.88 -18.02
CA LEU A 465 -6.64 7.88 -17.99
C LEU A 465 -5.99 9.04 -18.75
N ILE A 466 -6.76 10.00 -19.27
CA ILE A 466 -6.27 11.05 -20.19
C ILE A 466 -5.01 11.79 -19.69
N ASP A 467 -4.95 12.12 -18.40
CA ASP A 467 -3.81 12.83 -17.78
C ASP A 467 -3.02 11.96 -16.78
N LYS A 468 -3.20 10.64 -16.82
CA LYS A 468 -2.52 9.74 -15.87
C LYS A 468 -1.26 9.14 -16.51
N PRO A 469 -0.10 9.24 -15.85
CA PRO A 469 1.11 8.59 -16.36
C PRO A 469 0.90 7.07 -16.34
N LEU A 470 0.91 6.45 -17.52
CA LEU A 470 0.87 4.99 -17.69
C LEU A 470 2.27 4.36 -17.62
N LYS A 471 3.28 5.08 -17.13
CA LYS A 471 4.65 4.58 -17.01
C LYS A 471 4.88 4.04 -15.61
N ALA A 472 5.45 2.84 -15.51
CA ALA A 472 5.68 2.19 -14.23
C ALA A 472 6.74 2.94 -13.42
N THR A 473 6.68 2.82 -12.09
CA THR A 473 7.67 3.39 -11.17
C THR A 473 8.41 2.28 -10.44
N VAL A 474 9.73 2.42 -10.33
CA VAL A 474 10.61 1.57 -9.52
C VAL A 474 10.90 2.32 -8.22
N LYS A 475 10.51 1.72 -7.10
CA LYS A 475 10.88 2.20 -5.76
C LYS A 475 12.19 1.55 -5.34
N ILE A 476 13.18 2.36 -5.00
CA ILE A 476 14.53 1.95 -4.64
C ILE A 476 14.70 2.23 -3.15
N ASP A 477 15.06 1.20 -2.38
CA ASP A 477 15.20 1.25 -0.93
C ASP A 477 16.34 2.20 -0.51
N ILE A 478 17.47 2.15 -1.22
CA ILE A 478 18.66 2.94 -0.90
C ILE A 478 19.63 3.03 -2.10
N GLU A 479 20.30 4.18 -2.22
CA GLU A 479 21.47 4.35 -3.08
C GLU A 479 22.75 3.94 -2.32
N VAL A 480 23.57 3.10 -2.94
CA VAL A 480 24.83 2.60 -2.37
C VAL A 480 26.02 2.92 -3.25
N GLU A 481 27.15 3.18 -2.60
CA GLU A 481 28.43 3.31 -3.27
C GLU A 481 28.90 1.93 -3.78
N PRO A 482 29.41 1.81 -5.03
CA PRO A 482 29.90 0.53 -5.55
C PRO A 482 30.91 -0.17 -4.63
N ALA A 483 31.75 0.61 -3.94
CA ALA A 483 32.73 0.10 -2.98
C ALA A 483 32.10 -0.74 -1.85
N THR A 484 30.90 -0.39 -1.36
CA THR A 484 30.25 -1.09 -0.24
C THR A 484 29.54 -2.38 -0.64
N VAL A 485 29.31 -2.60 -1.95
CA VAL A 485 28.56 -3.75 -2.46
C VAL A 485 29.43 -5.01 -2.43
N ASN A 486 29.25 -5.88 -1.44
CA ASN A 486 30.06 -7.09 -1.26
C ASN A 486 29.22 -8.27 -0.73
N GLU A 487 29.85 -9.44 -0.57
CA GLU A 487 29.19 -10.65 -0.05
C GLU A 487 28.63 -10.47 1.36
N GLN A 488 29.30 -9.70 2.23
CA GLN A 488 28.82 -9.43 3.58
C GLN A 488 27.53 -8.60 3.56
N MET A 489 27.43 -7.62 2.66
CA MET A 489 26.21 -6.84 2.44
C MET A 489 25.06 -7.76 1.99
N ALA A 490 25.30 -8.64 1.01
CA ALA A 490 24.29 -9.57 0.53
C ALA A 490 23.81 -10.53 1.64
N LYS A 491 24.74 -11.07 2.45
CA LYS A 491 24.43 -11.92 3.62
C LYS A 491 23.67 -11.16 4.70
N LEU A 492 24.00 -9.89 4.93
CA LEU A 492 23.28 -9.08 5.90
C LEU A 492 21.83 -8.87 5.50
N LEU A 493 21.59 -8.65 4.21
CA LEU A 493 20.25 -8.43 3.66
C LEU A 493 19.34 -9.67 3.71
N THR A 494 19.90 -10.89 3.79
CA THR A 494 19.08 -12.11 3.96
C THR A 494 18.37 -12.16 5.30
N LYS A 495 18.80 -11.39 6.32
CA LYS A 495 18.08 -11.24 7.58
C LYS A 495 16.67 -10.67 7.42
N LEU A 496 16.43 -9.91 6.34
CA LEU A 496 15.11 -9.37 6.02
C LEU A 496 14.13 -10.44 5.49
N ALA A 497 14.61 -11.62 5.10
CA ALA A 497 13.76 -12.73 4.67
C ALA A 497 12.82 -13.19 5.81
N PRO A 498 11.63 -13.76 5.53
CA PRO A 498 11.15 -14.20 4.22
C PRO A 498 10.71 -13.02 3.35
N PHE A 499 10.99 -13.08 2.04
CA PHE A 499 10.59 -12.04 1.11
C PHE A 499 9.20 -12.34 0.51
N GLY A 500 8.44 -11.31 0.13
CA GLY A 500 7.09 -11.49 -0.41
C GLY A 500 6.31 -10.18 -0.50
N MET A 501 4.97 -10.25 -0.44
CA MET A 501 4.13 -9.06 -0.45
C MET A 501 4.48 -8.17 0.76
N TRP A 502 4.65 -6.87 0.51
CA TRP A 502 5.06 -5.85 1.49
C TRP A 502 6.46 -6.02 2.11
N ASN A 503 7.18 -7.09 1.77
CA ASN A 503 8.57 -7.29 2.14
C ASN A 503 9.37 -7.84 0.97
N LYS A 504 9.48 -7.08 -0.13
CA LYS A 504 10.22 -7.53 -1.33
C LYS A 504 11.71 -7.68 -1.05
N LYS A 505 12.43 -8.42 -1.91
CA LYS A 505 13.90 -8.42 -1.89
C LYS A 505 14.41 -6.98 -2.01
N PRO A 506 15.48 -6.59 -1.27
CA PRO A 506 15.98 -5.21 -1.30
C PRO A 506 16.33 -4.74 -2.71
N THR A 507 15.85 -3.55 -3.06
CA THR A 507 16.11 -2.90 -4.35
C THR A 507 17.07 -1.75 -4.12
N LEU A 508 18.32 -1.93 -4.55
CA LEU A 508 19.40 -0.96 -4.37
C LEU A 508 19.71 -0.28 -5.71
N CYS A 509 20.31 0.91 -5.68
CA CYS A 509 20.92 1.49 -6.87
C CYS A 509 22.37 1.93 -6.64
N MET A 510 23.17 1.84 -7.70
CA MET A 510 24.50 2.44 -7.77
C MET A 510 24.58 3.32 -9.02
N LYS A 511 25.34 4.41 -8.95
CA LYS A 511 25.48 5.36 -10.06
C LYS A 511 26.83 5.24 -10.75
N SER A 512 26.86 5.67 -12.01
CA SER A 512 28.09 5.88 -12.79
C SER A 512 29.03 4.67 -12.84
N VAL A 513 28.48 3.48 -13.07
CA VAL A 513 29.24 2.24 -13.30
C VAL A 513 29.33 1.93 -14.79
N THR A 514 30.45 1.36 -15.23
CA THR A 514 30.68 1.05 -16.64
C THR A 514 30.27 -0.37 -16.96
N CYS A 515 29.45 -0.57 -17.98
CA CYS A 515 29.20 -1.89 -18.55
C CYS A 515 30.42 -2.34 -19.35
N VAL A 516 31.17 -3.33 -18.87
CA VAL A 516 32.40 -3.81 -19.51
C VAL A 516 32.12 -4.89 -20.55
N ALA A 517 31.11 -5.73 -20.30
CA ALA A 517 30.75 -6.82 -21.19
C ALA A 517 29.31 -7.26 -20.98
N THR A 518 28.58 -7.44 -22.08
CA THR A 518 27.26 -8.10 -22.11
C THR A 518 27.33 -9.43 -22.89
N ARG A 519 26.82 -10.51 -22.30
CA ARG A 519 26.80 -11.85 -22.92
C ARG A 519 25.44 -12.52 -22.78
N ILE A 520 24.98 -13.19 -23.81
CA ILE A 520 23.75 -13.99 -23.77
C ILE A 520 23.94 -15.18 -22.80
N LEU A 521 22.93 -15.43 -21.97
CA LEU A 521 22.80 -16.60 -21.11
C LEU A 521 21.64 -17.48 -21.60
N GLY A 522 21.85 -18.80 -21.61
CA GLY A 522 20.83 -19.77 -22.01
C GLY A 522 20.74 -19.96 -23.53
N LYS A 523 19.98 -20.99 -23.94
CA LYS A 523 19.82 -21.37 -25.36
C LYS A 523 18.76 -20.54 -26.10
N ASP A 524 17.87 -19.89 -25.36
CA ASP A 524 16.71 -19.15 -25.86
C ASP A 524 16.99 -17.66 -26.07
N GLY A 525 18.18 -17.18 -25.70
CA GLY A 525 18.61 -15.80 -25.95
C GLY A 525 17.89 -14.73 -25.11
N LYS A 526 17.10 -15.13 -24.10
CA LYS A 526 16.25 -14.21 -23.34
C LYS A 526 16.97 -13.54 -22.16
N HIS A 527 18.03 -14.16 -21.66
CA HIS A 527 18.75 -13.74 -20.46
C HIS A 527 20.15 -13.25 -20.81
N HIS A 528 20.71 -12.34 -20.01
CA HIS A 528 22.05 -11.81 -20.23
C HIS A 528 22.86 -11.76 -18.94
N ARG A 529 24.16 -12.05 -19.06
CA ARG A 529 25.17 -11.73 -18.07
C ARG A 529 25.76 -10.37 -18.43
N VAL A 530 25.75 -9.45 -17.50
CA VAL A 530 26.33 -8.11 -17.64
C VAL A 530 27.44 -7.97 -16.61
N THR A 531 28.61 -7.51 -17.05
CA THR A 531 29.73 -7.20 -16.14
C THR A 531 29.79 -5.70 -15.95
N LEU A 532 29.57 -5.24 -14.73
CA LEU A 532 29.70 -3.83 -14.37
C LEU A 532 31.03 -3.59 -13.68
N GLU A 533 31.61 -2.43 -13.87
CA GLU A 533 32.86 -2.01 -13.23
C GLU A 533 32.69 -0.64 -12.60
N ASP A 534 33.11 -0.53 -11.34
CA ASP A 534 33.26 0.76 -10.67
C ASP A 534 34.45 1.52 -11.26
N THR A 535 34.16 2.70 -11.79
CA THR A 535 35.14 3.57 -12.44
C THR A 535 36.22 4.09 -11.48
N GLN A 536 35.96 4.07 -10.16
CA GLN A 536 36.91 4.55 -9.16
C GLN A 536 37.81 3.44 -8.61
N THR A 537 37.25 2.26 -8.33
CA THR A 537 37.97 1.16 -7.67
C THR A 537 38.40 0.03 -8.59
N ASN A 538 37.98 0.01 -9.86
CA ASN A 538 38.10 -1.11 -10.81
C ASN A 538 37.47 -2.42 -10.29
N LYS A 539 36.60 -2.33 -9.29
CA LYS A 539 35.87 -3.47 -8.76
C LYS A 539 34.81 -3.88 -9.76
N THR A 540 34.75 -5.17 -10.07
CA THR A 540 33.78 -5.72 -11.03
C THR A 540 32.64 -6.44 -10.33
N PHE A 541 31.46 -6.38 -10.93
CA PHE A 541 30.24 -7.03 -10.46
C PHE A 541 29.67 -7.90 -11.57
N GLU A 542 29.48 -9.19 -11.28
CA GLU A 542 28.76 -10.08 -12.18
C GLU A 542 27.25 -9.90 -11.95
N CYS A 543 26.58 -9.44 -12.99
CA CYS A 543 25.14 -9.19 -12.98
C CYS A 543 24.41 -10.19 -13.89
N VAL A 544 23.21 -10.58 -13.49
CA VAL A 544 22.28 -11.34 -14.33
C VAL A 544 21.04 -10.50 -14.59
N MET A 545 20.64 -10.41 -15.85
CA MET A 545 19.40 -9.79 -16.30
C MET A 545 18.48 -10.85 -16.91
N TRP A 546 17.26 -10.96 -16.39
CA TRP A 546 16.29 -11.95 -16.85
C TRP A 546 15.31 -11.35 -17.86
N ASN A 547 14.98 -12.09 -18.93
CA ASN A 547 13.96 -11.71 -19.92
C ASN A 547 14.13 -10.29 -20.50
N THR A 548 15.37 -9.97 -20.89
CA THR A 548 15.78 -8.63 -21.36
C THR A 548 15.10 -8.19 -22.65
N ARG A 549 14.66 -9.13 -23.50
CA ARG A 549 14.16 -8.85 -24.86
C ARG A 549 15.12 -7.98 -25.70
N GLY A 550 16.43 -8.14 -25.46
CA GLY A 550 17.48 -7.35 -26.12
C GLY A 550 17.74 -5.97 -25.51
N ASN A 551 16.99 -5.57 -24.47
CA ASN A 551 17.23 -4.33 -23.75
C ASN A 551 18.34 -4.51 -22.69
N VAL A 552 19.57 -4.26 -23.10
CA VAL A 552 20.79 -4.42 -22.31
C VAL A 552 21.71 -3.22 -22.51
N PRO A 553 22.53 -2.86 -21.50
CA PRO A 553 23.52 -1.81 -21.67
C PRO A 553 24.59 -2.21 -22.68
N ASN A 554 25.05 -1.24 -23.46
CA ASN A 554 26.11 -1.46 -24.44
C ASN A 554 27.47 -1.58 -23.75
N ASP A 555 28.40 -2.29 -24.39
CA ASP A 555 29.79 -2.33 -23.94
C ASP A 555 30.38 -0.91 -23.88
N ARG A 556 31.08 -0.61 -22.79
CA ARG A 556 31.65 0.69 -22.39
C ARG A 556 30.64 1.79 -22.05
N GLN A 557 29.35 1.48 -22.00
CA GLN A 557 28.35 2.46 -21.58
C GLN A 557 28.42 2.70 -20.07
N VAL A 558 28.38 3.97 -19.66
CA VAL A 558 28.28 4.36 -18.25
C VAL A 558 26.82 4.48 -17.86
N ILE A 559 26.41 3.72 -16.84
CA ILE A 559 25.02 3.58 -16.44
C ILE A 559 24.84 3.83 -14.95
N ASP A 560 23.63 4.23 -14.59
CA ASP A 560 23.10 3.96 -13.25
C ASP A 560 22.39 2.59 -13.30
N ALA A 561 22.54 1.80 -12.25
CA ALA A 561 22.06 0.42 -12.19
C ALA A 561 21.15 0.20 -10.96
N VAL A 562 19.97 -0.38 -11.17
CA VAL A 562 19.08 -0.85 -10.09
C VAL A 562 19.14 -2.35 -9.99
N PHE A 563 19.53 -2.85 -8.82
CA PHE A 563 19.84 -4.25 -8.64
C PHE A 563 19.41 -4.80 -7.27
N THR A 564 19.27 -6.11 -7.20
CA THR A 564 19.14 -6.87 -5.95
C THR A 564 20.41 -7.72 -5.76
N PRO A 565 21.12 -7.59 -4.64
CA PRO A 565 22.27 -8.43 -4.34
C PRO A 565 21.82 -9.82 -3.86
N GLU A 566 22.39 -10.87 -4.42
CA GLU A 566 22.11 -12.26 -4.06
C GLU A 566 23.42 -13.04 -3.81
N ILE A 567 23.36 -14.04 -2.94
CA ILE A 567 24.43 -15.04 -2.78
C ILE A 567 24.09 -16.23 -3.66
N ASN A 568 24.92 -16.48 -4.67
CA ASN A 568 24.80 -17.66 -5.51
C ASN A 568 25.74 -18.76 -5.00
N VAL A 569 25.21 -19.96 -4.77
CA VAL A 569 25.98 -21.13 -4.34
C VAL A 569 26.19 -22.06 -5.52
N PHE A 570 27.44 -22.17 -5.99
CA PHE A 570 27.80 -23.07 -7.08
C PHE A 570 29.05 -23.86 -6.73
N ASN A 571 29.01 -25.19 -6.87
CA ASN A 571 30.10 -26.11 -6.46
C ASN A 571 30.59 -25.85 -5.02
N ASN A 572 29.67 -25.67 -4.07
CA ASN A 572 29.94 -25.34 -2.67
C ASN A 572 30.77 -24.05 -2.46
N ARG A 573 30.76 -23.14 -3.44
CA ARG A 573 31.33 -21.79 -3.30
C ARG A 573 30.22 -20.77 -3.40
N GLU A 574 30.15 -19.94 -2.38
CA GLU A 574 29.30 -18.75 -2.37
C GLU A 574 29.99 -17.64 -3.17
N ARG A 575 29.21 -16.91 -3.97
CA ARG A 575 29.67 -15.71 -4.67
C ARG A 575 28.57 -14.67 -4.67
N LEU A 576 28.96 -13.41 -4.58
CA LEU A 576 28.06 -12.29 -4.87
C LEU A 576 27.63 -12.35 -6.34
N GLN A 577 26.33 -12.29 -6.57
CA GLN A 577 25.72 -12.08 -7.87
C GLN A 577 24.72 -10.93 -7.74
N LEU A 578 24.70 -9.99 -8.70
CA LEU A 578 23.69 -8.94 -8.73
C LEU A 578 22.59 -9.33 -9.72
N VAL A 579 21.33 -9.24 -9.32
CA VAL A 579 20.20 -9.31 -10.27
C VAL A 579 19.88 -7.90 -10.71
N LEU A 580 20.30 -7.55 -11.94
CA LEU A 580 20.08 -6.22 -12.51
C LEU A 580 18.66 -6.15 -13.07
N SER A 581 17.83 -5.32 -12.46
CA SER A 581 16.38 -5.24 -12.74
C SER A 581 16.00 -4.05 -13.62
N ASP A 582 16.81 -2.99 -13.60
CA ASP A 582 16.65 -1.82 -14.45
C ASP A 582 17.97 -1.06 -14.56
N TRP A 583 18.12 -0.23 -15.60
CA TRP A 583 19.30 0.61 -15.80
C TRP A 583 18.95 1.87 -16.60
N ARG A 584 19.83 2.87 -16.59
CA ARG A 584 19.71 4.07 -17.45
C ARG A 584 21.08 4.66 -17.73
N ASP A 585 21.19 5.47 -18.77
CA ASP A 585 22.41 6.25 -19.02
C ASP A 585 22.64 7.23 -17.86
N SER A 586 23.85 7.27 -17.30
CA SER A 586 24.16 8.09 -16.11
C SER A 586 24.06 9.59 -16.38
N ASN A 587 24.11 10.03 -17.65
CA ASN A 587 23.92 11.44 -18.03
C ASN A 587 22.44 11.87 -18.06
N THR A 588 21.51 10.94 -17.84
CA THR A 588 20.07 11.18 -17.82
C THR A 588 19.69 11.83 -16.49
N MET A 589 19.46 13.15 -16.46
CA MET A 589 18.90 13.80 -15.27
C MET A 589 17.45 13.39 -15.08
N VAL A 590 17.16 12.71 -13.96
CA VAL A 590 15.80 12.31 -13.60
C VAL A 590 15.56 12.61 -12.13
N TYR A 591 14.52 13.38 -11.84
CA TYR A 591 13.98 13.54 -10.51
C TYR A 591 12.51 13.10 -10.52
N ALA A 592 12.23 11.92 -9.98
CA ALA A 592 10.89 11.62 -9.47
C ALA A 592 10.89 11.96 -7.97
N PRO A 593 9.80 12.54 -7.43
CA PRO A 593 9.72 12.82 -6.01
C PRO A 593 9.96 11.52 -5.23
N PRO A 594 10.64 11.58 -4.07
CA PRO A 594 10.87 10.39 -3.26
C PRO A 594 9.54 9.71 -2.91
N PRO A 595 9.51 8.37 -2.76
CA PRO A 595 8.30 7.71 -2.35
C PRO A 595 7.92 8.13 -0.93
N GLN A 596 6.62 8.22 -0.66
CA GLN A 596 6.12 8.43 0.70
C GLN A 596 6.36 7.16 1.53
N ILE A 597 6.94 7.33 2.71
CA ILE A 597 7.04 6.27 3.71
C ILE A 597 5.68 6.16 4.39
N LYS A 598 5.08 4.96 4.31
CA LYS A 598 3.86 4.64 5.04
C LYS A 598 4.25 3.76 6.21
N ALA A 599 3.93 4.20 7.43
CA ALA A 599 4.11 3.36 8.61
C ALA A 599 3.33 2.05 8.45
N ILE A 600 3.88 0.95 8.96
CA ILE A 600 3.09 -0.26 9.15
C ILE A 600 2.00 0.10 10.18
N PRO A 601 0.69 -0.05 9.88
CA PRO A 601 -0.40 0.43 10.73
C PRO A 601 -0.21 -0.05 12.18
N ASN A 602 -0.05 0.81 13.19
CA ASN A 602 0.56 0.46 14.50
C ASN A 602 -0.37 -0.34 15.43
N ALA A 603 -0.03 -1.57 15.82
CA ALA A 603 -0.65 -2.18 16.99
C ALA A 603 0.02 -1.63 18.26
N ILE A 604 -0.73 -0.90 19.10
CA ILE A 604 -0.34 -0.79 20.51
C ILE A 604 -0.57 -2.18 21.12
N PRO A 605 0.43 -2.85 21.72
CA PRO A 605 0.18 -4.08 22.45
C PRO A 605 -0.70 -3.73 23.65
N THR A 606 -2.00 -4.02 23.58
CA THR A 606 -2.89 -3.90 24.74
C THR A 606 -2.65 -5.07 25.67
N ARG A 607 -1.69 -4.92 26.59
CA ARG A 607 -1.60 -5.76 27.77
C ARG A 607 -2.55 -5.21 28.84
N LYS A 608 -3.75 -5.77 28.93
CA LYS A 608 -4.50 -5.87 30.19
C LYS A 608 -5.02 -7.29 30.31
N THR A 609 -4.23 -8.10 31.01
CA THR A 609 -4.66 -9.37 31.58
C THR A 609 -5.83 -9.10 32.54
N THR A 610 -7.01 -9.63 32.21
CA THR A 610 -7.99 -10.01 33.23
C THR A 610 -8.09 -11.53 33.23
N GLY A 611 -7.24 -12.12 34.09
CA GLY A 611 -7.37 -13.42 34.74
C GLY A 611 -7.92 -14.61 33.95
N ILE A 612 -7.03 -15.32 33.26
CA ILE A 612 -6.94 -16.79 33.30
C ILE A 612 -5.43 -17.11 33.34
N SER A 613 -5.04 -18.07 34.18
CA SER A 613 -3.68 -18.36 34.66
C SER A 613 -2.61 -18.54 33.59
N ASP A 614 -1.40 -18.08 33.94
CA ASP A 614 -0.16 -18.11 33.16
C ASP A 614 0.07 -19.41 32.37
N TYR A 615 0.16 -19.28 31.04
CA TYR A 615 0.83 -20.24 30.17
C TYR A 615 1.95 -19.51 29.42
N THR A 616 3.19 -19.71 29.86
CA THR A 616 4.39 -19.42 29.05
C THR A 616 4.56 -20.54 28.03
N PRO A 617 4.64 -20.27 26.72
CA PRO A 617 4.98 -21.29 25.74
C PRO A 617 6.41 -21.81 26.02
N SER A 618 6.52 -23.08 26.35
CA SER A 618 7.80 -23.74 26.53
C SER A 618 8.59 -23.73 25.23
N LYS A 619 9.84 -23.24 25.30
CA LYS A 619 10.85 -23.30 24.24
C LYS A 619 11.00 -24.74 23.73
N VAL A 620 10.73 -24.98 22.46
CA VAL A 620 11.05 -26.25 21.79
C VAL A 620 12.54 -26.24 21.46
N ASN A 621 13.35 -26.81 22.35
CA ASN A 621 14.72 -27.20 22.02
C ASN A 621 14.65 -28.56 21.31
N VAL A 622 15.04 -28.59 20.04
CA VAL A 622 15.30 -29.83 19.30
C VAL A 622 16.63 -30.40 19.79
N VAL A 623 16.61 -31.50 20.55
CA VAL A 623 17.81 -32.31 20.83
C VAL A 623 17.44 -33.80 20.73
N ALA A 624 18.33 -34.55 20.08
CA ALA A 624 18.21 -35.95 19.71
C ALA A 624 18.32 -36.94 20.90
N GLU A 625 17.52 -38.00 20.78
CA GLU A 625 17.59 -39.38 21.30
C GLU A 625 18.19 -39.79 22.68
N ALA A 626 17.39 -40.64 23.34
CA ALA A 626 17.69 -41.88 24.10
C ALA A 626 17.64 -41.87 25.65
N PRO A 627 17.22 -43.00 26.29
CA PRO A 627 16.28 -42.98 27.42
C PRO A 627 16.86 -43.51 28.75
N ALA A 628 16.19 -43.21 29.87
CA ALA A 628 15.83 -44.14 30.95
C ALA A 628 15.50 -43.40 32.27
N GLY A 629 14.56 -43.95 33.05
CA GLY A 629 14.67 -43.96 34.52
C GLY A 629 13.69 -43.09 35.32
N GLU A 630 12.58 -43.71 35.70
CA GLU A 630 12.07 -43.83 37.08
C GLU A 630 11.81 -42.61 38.01
N THR A 631 10.58 -42.66 38.55
CA THR A 631 10.13 -42.46 39.94
C THR A 631 9.93 -41.04 40.55
N ALA A 632 8.63 -40.73 40.69
CA ALA A 632 7.86 -40.62 41.95
C ALA A 632 7.93 -39.36 42.85
N SER A 633 6.70 -38.96 43.25
CA SER A 633 6.25 -38.39 44.56
C SER A 633 6.82 -37.02 44.96
N GLU A 634 6.14 -36.10 45.65
CA GLU A 634 4.93 -36.05 46.49
C GLU A 634 4.64 -34.53 46.69
N GLU A 635 3.41 -34.06 46.51
CA GLU A 635 2.43 -33.74 47.57
C GLU A 635 2.69 -32.51 48.47
N SER A 636 1.53 -31.92 48.83
CA SER A 636 1.23 -31.08 50.00
C SER A 636 1.37 -29.56 49.83
N SER A 637 0.50 -28.69 50.36
CA SER A 637 -0.94 -28.64 50.67
C SER A 637 -1.16 -27.30 51.43
N ILE A 638 -2.43 -26.99 51.76
CA ILE A 638 -2.90 -26.04 52.81
C ILE A 638 -3.15 -24.60 52.29
N GLN A 639 -4.40 -24.22 51.97
CA GLN A 639 -5.55 -23.82 52.83
C GLN A 639 -5.43 -22.41 53.45
N GLY A 640 -6.51 -21.62 53.35
CA GLY A 640 -6.71 -20.47 54.27
C GLY A 640 -7.68 -19.34 53.87
N THR A 641 -8.97 -19.65 53.71
CA THR A 641 -10.16 -18.90 54.25
C THR A 641 -10.32 -17.36 54.17
N SER A 642 -11.32 -16.95 53.38
CA SER A 642 -12.49 -16.07 53.63
C SER A 642 -12.51 -14.93 54.67
N SER A 643 -13.07 -13.76 54.31
CA SER A 643 -14.44 -13.34 54.70
C SER A 643 -14.82 -11.92 54.21
N ALA A 644 -16.13 -11.70 54.04
CA ALA A 644 -16.85 -10.54 53.50
C ALA A 644 -16.94 -9.34 54.51
N THR A 645 -17.40 -8.11 54.21
CA THR A 645 -18.79 -7.71 53.91
C THR A 645 -18.96 -6.18 53.67
N THR A 646 -20.06 -5.82 52.97
CA THR A 646 -20.96 -4.62 53.08
C THR A 646 -20.73 -3.26 52.35
N SER A 647 -21.55 -3.02 51.29
CA SER A 647 -22.55 -1.92 51.00
C SER A 647 -22.39 -0.50 51.58
N ALA A 648 -22.75 0.65 50.97
CA ALA A 648 -23.36 1.13 49.70
C ALA A 648 -23.29 2.70 49.71
N PRO A 649 -24.14 3.48 48.98
CA PRO A 649 -23.97 4.07 47.64
C PRO A 649 -23.84 5.62 47.62
N THR A 650 -23.49 6.24 46.48
CA THR A 650 -23.75 7.68 46.24
C THR A 650 -23.91 8.03 44.76
N LYS A 651 -24.78 9.03 44.52
CA LYS A 651 -25.45 9.43 43.27
C LYS A 651 -24.59 10.26 42.30
N THR A 652 -25.08 10.30 41.07
CA THR A 652 -24.72 11.11 39.88
C THR A 652 -24.69 12.63 40.09
N PRO A 653 -24.07 13.35 39.12
CA PRO A 653 -24.82 14.37 38.38
C PRO A 653 -24.83 14.12 36.86
N GLU A 654 -25.97 14.47 36.25
CA GLU A 654 -26.33 14.34 34.84
C GLU A 654 -25.72 15.43 33.93
N ASP A 655 -25.78 15.12 32.64
CA ASP A 655 -25.92 16.00 31.47
C ASP A 655 -24.79 16.92 31.02
N PHE A 656 -24.11 16.50 29.94
CA PHE A 656 -24.02 17.26 28.69
C PHE A 656 -23.64 16.28 27.55
N THR A 657 -24.65 15.69 26.92
CA THR A 657 -24.52 15.08 25.59
C THR A 657 -24.78 16.16 24.53
N PRO A 658 -23.83 16.51 23.65
CA PRO A 658 -24.18 17.10 22.39
C PRO A 658 -24.64 15.97 21.49
N ASN A 659 -25.95 15.92 21.30
CA ASN A 659 -26.60 15.21 20.21
C ASN A 659 -25.82 15.51 18.89
N ARG A 660 -25.16 14.50 18.31
CA ARG A 660 -24.61 14.57 16.95
C ARG A 660 -25.40 13.63 16.05
N ASP A 661 -26.68 13.94 15.89
CA ASP A 661 -27.34 13.72 14.62
C ASP A 661 -26.71 14.68 13.60
N PHE A 662 -25.67 14.22 12.91
CA PHE A 662 -25.36 14.73 11.58
C PHE A 662 -25.62 13.59 10.60
N THR A 663 -26.87 13.57 10.13
CA THR A 663 -27.19 12.98 8.85
C THR A 663 -26.25 13.53 7.78
N SER A 664 -25.85 12.61 6.91
CA SER A 664 -25.01 12.81 5.73
C SER A 664 -25.38 14.06 4.91
N GLN A 665 -24.52 15.06 4.93
CA GLN A 665 -24.23 15.90 3.77
C GLN A 665 -22.74 16.23 3.79
N SER A 666 -21.95 15.64 2.89
CA SER A 666 -20.59 16.10 2.65
C SER A 666 -20.66 17.49 2.02
N SER A 667 -20.50 18.53 2.84
CA SER A 667 -20.31 19.89 2.32
C SER A 667 -19.01 19.90 1.53
N LYS A 668 -19.11 19.92 0.19
CA LYS A 668 -17.97 19.88 -0.74
C LYS A 668 -17.08 21.11 -0.52
N LEU A 669 -15.77 20.89 -0.43
CA LEU A 669 -14.77 21.97 -0.37
C LEU A 669 -14.66 22.66 -1.74
N VAL A 670 -14.95 23.96 -1.80
CA VAL A 670 -14.92 24.78 -3.03
C VAL A 670 -13.63 25.59 -3.07
N TRP A 671 -12.95 25.60 -4.22
CA TRP A 671 -11.77 26.43 -4.44
C TRP A 671 -12.04 27.49 -5.50
N LYS A 672 -11.63 28.73 -5.23
CA LYS A 672 -11.70 29.87 -6.13
C LYS A 672 -10.30 30.39 -6.39
N ASP A 673 -9.83 30.28 -7.62
CA ASP A 673 -8.51 30.72 -8.04
C ASP A 673 -8.56 32.15 -8.56
N LEU A 674 -7.97 33.09 -7.80
CA LEU A 674 -7.94 34.51 -8.14
C LEU A 674 -6.52 35.00 -8.45
N ARG A 675 -5.54 34.10 -8.57
CA ARG A 675 -4.11 34.44 -8.72
C ARG A 675 -3.81 35.30 -9.95
N ASN A 676 -4.56 35.12 -11.04
CA ASN A 676 -4.39 35.86 -12.30
C ASN A 676 -5.49 36.91 -12.55
N HIS A 677 -6.33 37.22 -11.56
CA HIS A 677 -7.46 38.12 -11.75
C HIS A 677 -7.05 39.60 -11.61
N VAL A 678 -7.24 40.40 -12.66
CA VAL A 678 -6.79 41.82 -12.74
C VAL A 678 -7.37 42.70 -11.63
N LYS A 679 -8.54 42.35 -11.10
CA LYS A 679 -9.23 43.03 -9.98
C LYS A 679 -9.28 42.22 -8.68
N ALA A 680 -8.34 41.29 -8.45
CA ALA A 680 -8.38 40.38 -7.29
C ALA A 680 -8.57 41.12 -5.95
N VAL A 681 -7.86 42.23 -5.74
CA VAL A 681 -7.96 43.03 -4.50
C VAL A 681 -9.33 43.69 -4.33
N GLU A 682 -9.95 44.20 -5.41
CA GLU A 682 -11.30 44.80 -5.36
C GLU A 682 -12.38 43.72 -5.10
N ILE A 683 -12.27 42.56 -5.75
CA ILE A 683 -13.17 41.41 -5.54
C ILE A 683 -13.09 40.95 -4.09
N LEU A 684 -11.88 40.84 -3.54
CA LEU A 684 -11.66 40.42 -2.17
C LEU A 684 -12.15 41.47 -1.17
N SER A 685 -11.98 42.77 -1.46
CA SER A 685 -12.51 43.85 -0.62
C SER A 685 -14.03 43.75 -0.48
N LYS A 686 -14.74 43.61 -1.61
CA LYS A 686 -16.20 43.42 -1.62
C LYS A 686 -16.61 42.09 -0.97
N ALA A 687 -15.85 41.02 -1.19
CA ALA A 687 -16.11 39.73 -0.57
C ALA A 687 -15.94 39.78 0.95
N VAL A 688 -14.93 40.48 1.47
CA VAL A 688 -14.71 40.65 2.90
C VAL A 688 -15.81 41.52 3.53
N GLU A 689 -16.23 42.60 2.87
CA GLU A 689 -17.39 43.40 3.29
C GLU A 689 -18.68 42.57 3.36
N LYS A 690 -18.94 41.72 2.35
CA LYS A 690 -20.13 40.87 2.29
C LYS A 690 -20.09 39.68 3.27
N LEU A 691 -18.92 39.07 3.46
CA LEU A 691 -18.75 37.88 4.30
C LEU A 691 -18.57 38.23 5.80
N GLY A 692 -18.25 39.49 6.10
CA GLY A 692 -18.15 40.01 7.47
C GLY A 692 -17.21 39.18 8.34
N THR A 693 -17.70 38.72 9.51
CA THR A 693 -16.90 37.94 10.46
C THR A 693 -16.72 36.47 10.07
N ASN A 694 -17.21 36.02 8.91
CA ASN A 694 -17.19 34.62 8.48
C ASN A 694 -16.02 34.27 7.53
N VAL A 695 -15.04 35.15 7.40
CA VAL A 695 -13.84 34.95 6.58
C VAL A 695 -12.57 35.11 7.39
N SER A 696 -11.59 34.23 7.14
CA SER A 696 -10.21 34.37 7.62
C SER A 696 -9.32 34.78 6.45
N ILE A 697 -8.47 35.78 6.62
CA ILE A 697 -7.49 36.21 5.61
C ILE A 697 -6.10 35.84 6.09
N PHE A 698 -5.55 34.77 5.51
CA PHE A 698 -4.25 34.24 5.91
C PHE A 698 -3.10 34.98 5.23
N ALA A 699 -2.20 35.55 6.04
CA ALA A 699 -0.88 36.02 5.60
C ALA A 699 0.15 35.90 6.73
N GLU A 700 1.36 35.47 6.40
CA GLU A 700 2.47 35.42 7.33
C GLU A 700 3.21 36.75 7.31
N ASN A 701 3.48 37.36 8.47
CA ASN A 701 4.09 38.69 8.54
C ASN A 701 3.26 39.77 7.81
N SER A 702 2.00 39.91 8.24
CA SER A 702 0.95 40.77 7.68
C SER A 702 1.44 42.14 7.16
N PRO A 703 1.06 42.53 5.92
CA PRO A 703 1.36 43.85 5.39
C PRO A 703 0.49 44.91 6.09
N LYS A 704 1.12 45.74 6.94
CA LYS A 704 0.47 46.82 7.73
C LYS A 704 -0.24 47.92 6.91
N GLN A 705 -0.16 47.87 5.59
CA GLN A 705 -0.63 48.91 4.68
C GLN A 705 -2.03 48.65 4.11
N LEU A 706 -2.65 47.52 4.44
CA LEU A 706 -4.00 47.16 3.99
C LEU A 706 -5.00 47.26 5.14
N ALA A 707 -6.25 47.66 4.84
CA ALA A 707 -7.33 47.83 5.81
C ALA A 707 -7.98 46.50 6.27
N PHE A 708 -7.28 45.37 6.11
CA PHE A 708 -7.77 44.03 6.45
C PHE A 708 -7.13 43.52 7.74
N GLU A 709 -7.90 42.76 8.52
CA GLU A 709 -7.35 41.97 9.62
C GLU A 709 -6.82 40.64 9.07
N PHE A 710 -5.51 40.43 9.20
CA PHE A 710 -4.84 39.20 8.78
C PHE A 710 -4.65 38.26 9.95
N VAL A 711 -4.81 36.97 9.69
CA VAL A 711 -4.48 35.88 10.60
C VAL A 711 -3.23 35.15 10.10
N ASP A 712 -2.44 34.66 11.04
CA ASP A 712 -1.29 33.78 10.79
C ASP A 712 -1.66 32.31 11.07
N ARG A 713 -0.70 31.39 10.91
CA ARG A 713 -0.94 29.95 11.15
C ARG A 713 -1.34 29.63 12.59
N MET A 714 -1.02 30.51 13.55
CA MET A 714 -1.31 30.33 14.97
C MET A 714 -2.69 30.87 15.35
N THR A 715 -3.17 31.86 14.61
CA THR A 715 -4.38 32.62 14.94
C THR A 715 -5.54 32.34 14.00
N VAL A 716 -5.32 31.57 12.92
CA VAL A 716 -6.38 31.14 12.02
C VAL A 716 -7.43 30.31 12.77
N GLY A 717 -8.65 30.83 12.87
CA GLY A 717 -9.79 30.16 13.50
C GLY A 717 -10.72 29.49 12.48
N ARG A 718 -11.69 28.72 12.99
CA ARG A 718 -12.71 28.07 12.16
C ARG A 718 -13.69 29.09 11.56
N LYS A 719 -13.69 29.23 10.23
CA LYS A 719 -14.56 30.13 9.46
C LYS A 719 -15.00 29.43 8.17
N GLN A 720 -16.17 29.78 7.62
CA GLN A 720 -16.69 29.15 6.39
C GLN A 720 -15.80 29.46 5.17
N HIS A 721 -15.12 30.61 5.17
CA HIS A 721 -14.28 31.07 4.07
C HIS A 721 -12.84 31.31 4.54
N LEU A 722 -11.87 30.87 3.74
CA LEU A 722 -10.46 31.17 3.91
C LEU A 722 -9.93 31.85 2.65
N ILE A 723 -9.37 33.05 2.81
CA ILE A 723 -8.58 33.72 1.77
C ILE A 723 -7.10 33.46 2.08
N VAL A 724 -6.44 32.71 1.21
CA VAL A 724 -4.99 32.52 1.25
C VAL A 724 -4.36 33.69 0.49
N TRP A 725 -4.09 34.78 1.21
CA TRP A 725 -3.51 36.00 0.65
C TRP A 725 -2.05 35.79 0.27
N GLN A 726 -1.34 35.02 1.09
CA GLN A 726 0.06 34.65 0.90
C GLN A 726 0.20 33.14 1.04
N THR A 727 0.95 32.51 0.15
CA THR A 727 1.17 31.07 0.19
C THR A 727 1.96 30.67 1.45
N PRO A 728 1.51 29.64 2.20
CA PRO A 728 2.30 29.07 3.29
C PRO A 728 3.68 28.57 2.83
N PRO A 729 4.68 28.46 3.72
CA PRO A 729 6.05 28.12 3.33
C PRO A 729 6.27 26.65 2.97
N SER A 730 5.28 25.77 3.16
CA SER A 730 5.34 24.37 2.74
C SER A 730 3.94 23.79 2.57
N ASN A 731 3.86 22.64 1.88
CA ASN A 731 2.63 21.87 1.72
C ASN A 731 2.05 21.40 3.07
N ILE A 732 2.91 21.07 4.05
CA ILE A 732 2.49 20.64 5.39
C ILE A 732 1.78 21.80 6.12
N VAL A 733 2.39 22.99 6.13
CA VAL A 733 1.77 24.16 6.77
C VAL A 733 0.47 24.54 6.04
N PHE A 734 0.41 24.34 4.73
CA PHE A 734 -0.81 24.58 3.97
C PHE A 734 -1.92 23.56 4.33
N GLN A 735 -1.59 22.28 4.46
CA GLN A 735 -2.52 21.25 4.93
C GLN A 735 -3.05 21.59 6.33
N GLU A 736 -2.17 21.94 7.27
CA GLU A 736 -2.54 22.34 8.64
C GLU A 736 -3.46 23.57 8.64
N LEU A 737 -3.17 24.56 7.79
CA LEU A 737 -4.01 25.75 7.62
C LEU A 737 -5.43 25.38 7.14
N LEU A 738 -5.56 24.48 6.17
CA LEU A 738 -6.85 24.02 5.66
C LEU A 738 -7.64 23.27 6.74
N VAL A 739 -6.97 22.38 7.48
CA VAL A 739 -7.60 21.62 8.58
C VAL A 739 -8.04 22.53 9.72
N THR A 740 -7.19 23.48 10.10
CA THR A 740 -7.44 24.39 11.24
C THR A 740 -8.54 25.39 10.92
N SER A 741 -8.55 25.95 9.69
CA SER A 741 -9.58 26.88 9.25
C SER A 741 -10.96 26.22 9.10
N GLY A 742 -11.02 24.91 8.81
CA GLY A 742 -12.28 24.21 8.58
C GLY A 742 -13.16 24.83 7.48
N ALA A 743 -12.56 25.61 6.59
CA ALA A 743 -13.27 26.39 5.60
C ALA A 743 -13.90 25.48 4.54
N GLN A 744 -15.11 25.85 4.09
CA GLN A 744 -15.81 25.19 3.00
C GLN A 744 -15.49 25.84 1.65
N THR A 745 -15.02 27.09 1.65
CA THR A 745 -14.54 27.77 0.45
C THR A 745 -13.15 28.38 0.66
N ILE A 746 -12.22 28.06 -0.24
CA ILE A 746 -10.85 28.57 -0.25
C ILE A 746 -10.66 29.53 -1.43
N TYR A 747 -10.17 30.73 -1.17
CA TYR A 747 -9.78 31.70 -2.20
C TYR A 747 -8.25 31.75 -2.26
N LEU A 748 -7.66 31.45 -3.43
CA LEU A 748 -6.22 31.56 -3.66
C LEU A 748 -5.88 32.89 -4.31
N VAL A 749 -4.93 33.62 -3.73
CA VAL A 749 -4.38 34.87 -4.25
C VAL A 749 -2.88 34.69 -4.50
N SER A 750 -2.32 35.37 -5.51
CA SER A 750 -0.87 35.40 -5.74
C SER A 750 -0.38 36.82 -5.52
N VAL A 751 0.15 37.07 -4.33
CA VAL A 751 0.87 38.31 -4.03
C VAL A 751 2.37 37.99 -4.01
N PRO A 752 3.17 38.56 -4.92
CA PRO A 752 4.61 38.34 -4.95
C PRO A 752 5.27 38.83 -3.66
N GLU A 753 6.21 38.05 -3.12
CA GLU A 753 7.08 38.48 -2.02
C GLU A 753 8.38 39.09 -2.55
N SER A 754 9.00 39.97 -1.75
CA SER A 754 10.33 40.51 -2.08
C SER A 754 11.38 39.40 -2.08
N GLU A 755 12.31 39.41 -3.05
CA GLU A 755 13.39 38.42 -3.14
C GLU A 755 14.25 38.32 -1.86
N ASP A 756 14.41 39.45 -1.15
CA ASP A 756 15.15 39.56 0.11
C ASP A 756 14.58 38.72 1.27
N ALA A 757 13.35 38.19 1.14
CA ALA A 757 12.70 37.39 2.18
C ALA A 757 13.39 36.03 2.42
N TYR A 758 14.16 35.56 1.43
CA TYR A 758 14.79 34.22 1.44
C TYR A 758 16.31 34.24 1.46
N ASP A 759 16.92 35.43 1.54
CA ASP A 759 18.36 35.55 1.74
C ASP A 759 18.75 35.05 3.14
N SER A 760 19.72 34.14 3.21
CA SER A 760 20.09 33.46 4.46
C SER A 760 20.73 34.41 5.48
N ASN A 761 21.46 35.43 5.01
CA ASN A 761 22.08 36.44 5.89
C ASN A 761 21.03 37.42 6.41
N VAL A 762 20.08 37.85 5.58
CA VAL A 762 18.91 38.65 5.99
C VAL A 762 18.05 37.87 6.99
N PHE A 763 17.82 36.58 6.74
CA PHE A 763 17.09 35.69 7.65
C PHE A 763 17.76 35.61 9.03
N LEU A 764 19.07 35.28 9.09
CA LEU A 764 19.81 35.17 10.34
C LEU A 764 19.81 36.50 11.11
N LYS A 765 19.93 37.63 10.42
CA LYS A 765 19.85 38.97 11.03
C LYS A 765 18.48 39.24 11.65
N LYS A 766 17.39 38.89 10.95
CA LYS A 766 16.01 39.02 11.46
C LYS A 766 15.77 38.10 12.65
N LEU A 767 16.17 36.83 12.55
CA LEU A 767 16.06 35.85 13.62
C LEU A 767 16.81 36.30 14.88
N PHE A 768 18.06 36.77 14.74
CA PHE A 768 18.81 37.28 15.88
C PHE A 768 18.17 38.53 16.51
N GLY A 769 17.56 39.40 15.69
CA GLY A 769 16.74 40.51 16.19
C GLY A 769 15.54 40.05 17.02
N LEU A 770 14.83 39.01 16.57
CA LEU A 770 13.72 38.40 17.31
C LEU A 770 14.18 37.72 18.60
N VAL A 771 15.34 37.05 18.59
CA VAL A 771 15.95 36.46 19.79
C VAL A 771 16.25 37.56 20.81
N LYS A 772 16.91 38.65 20.40
CA LYS A 772 17.14 39.81 21.28
C LYS A 772 15.85 40.38 21.86
N PHE A 773 14.80 40.44 21.04
CA PHE A 773 13.49 40.90 21.51
C PHE A 773 12.90 39.93 22.55
N ALA A 774 12.92 38.62 22.28
CA ALA A 774 12.42 37.60 23.19
C ALA A 774 13.16 37.61 24.54
N VAL A 775 14.49 37.69 24.53
CA VAL A 775 15.30 37.78 25.76
C VAL A 775 14.97 39.04 26.56
N ASN A 776 14.83 40.20 25.89
CA ASN A 776 14.62 41.47 26.59
C ASN A 776 13.17 41.76 27.00
N LYS A 777 12.17 41.11 26.38
CA LYS A 777 10.75 41.46 26.53
C LYS A 777 9.84 40.28 26.87
N LYS A 778 10.35 39.05 26.81
CA LYS A 778 9.60 37.80 27.00
C LYS A 778 10.40 36.77 27.83
N ASP A 779 11.33 37.24 28.67
CA ASP A 779 12.17 36.41 29.55
C ASP A 779 12.89 35.25 28.83
N GLY A 780 13.22 35.44 27.54
CA GLY A 780 13.91 34.44 26.73
C GLY A 780 13.02 33.27 26.26
N GLN A 781 11.72 33.25 26.57
CA GLN A 781 10.83 32.15 26.21
C GLN A 781 9.94 32.49 25.02
N VAL A 782 9.95 31.63 24.00
CA VAL A 782 9.12 31.79 22.81
C VAL A 782 8.70 30.44 22.21
N GLU A 783 7.47 30.36 21.69
CA GLU A 783 7.03 29.19 20.93
C GLU A 783 7.74 29.14 19.56
N GLY A 784 8.29 27.98 19.20
CA GLY A 784 8.99 27.81 17.92
C GLY A 784 8.10 28.11 16.70
N GLU A 785 6.80 27.82 16.80
CA GLU A 785 5.84 28.14 15.75
C GLU A 785 5.63 29.66 15.61
N LYS A 786 5.70 30.41 16.71
CA LYS A 786 5.56 31.87 16.64
C LYS A 786 6.73 32.52 15.93
N LEU A 787 7.96 32.04 16.15
CA LEU A 787 9.13 32.47 15.39
C LEU A 787 9.00 32.12 13.90
N ALA A 788 8.55 30.90 13.59
CA ALA A 788 8.39 30.43 12.21
C ALA A 788 7.34 31.25 11.45
N SER A 789 6.24 31.58 12.11
CA SER A 789 5.18 32.45 11.59
C SER A 789 5.66 33.89 11.33
N VAL A 790 6.30 34.54 12.31
CA VAL A 790 6.82 35.91 12.16
C VAL A 790 7.86 36.02 11.04
N LEU A 791 8.66 34.97 10.84
CA LEU A 791 9.66 34.93 9.77
C LEU A 791 9.11 34.43 8.43
N GLY A 792 7.87 33.91 8.39
CA GLY A 792 7.26 33.37 7.18
C GLY A 792 7.95 32.11 6.64
N VAL A 793 8.57 31.31 7.51
CA VAL A 793 9.35 30.10 7.15
C VAL A 793 8.86 28.85 7.91
N THR A 794 9.54 27.72 7.72
CA THR A 794 9.27 26.48 8.46
C THR A 794 9.96 26.46 9.82
N LYS A 795 9.46 25.66 10.77
CA LYS A 795 10.14 25.42 12.06
C LYS A 795 11.57 24.89 11.89
N MET A 796 11.82 24.11 10.84
CA MET A 796 13.16 23.62 10.52
C MET A 796 14.14 24.76 10.20
N SER A 797 13.71 25.73 9.39
CA SER A 797 14.54 26.90 9.05
C SER A 797 14.90 27.72 10.30
N VAL A 798 13.95 27.86 11.25
CA VAL A 798 14.20 28.51 12.55
C VAL A 798 15.20 27.71 13.39
N ALA A 799 15.03 26.39 13.51
CA ALA A 799 15.93 25.54 14.28
C ALA A 799 17.37 25.56 13.73
N LEU A 800 17.54 25.51 12.40
CA LEU A 800 18.84 25.66 11.74
C LEU A 800 19.46 27.04 12.02
N GLY A 801 18.66 28.11 11.91
CA GLY A 801 19.11 29.46 12.24
C GLY A 801 19.57 29.62 13.69
N LEU A 802 18.80 29.11 14.66
CA LEU A 802 19.17 29.13 16.08
C LEU A 802 20.43 28.31 16.34
N THR A 803 20.59 27.16 15.68
CA THR A 803 21.80 26.33 15.76
C THR A 803 23.03 27.06 15.23
N ILE A 804 22.91 27.74 14.08
CA ILE A 804 23.99 28.57 13.52
C ILE A 804 24.36 29.68 14.51
N LEU A 805 23.38 30.45 15.00
CA LEU A 805 23.61 31.53 15.98
C LEU A 805 24.29 31.02 17.26
N LYS A 806 23.96 29.80 17.70
CA LYS A 806 24.61 29.15 18.84
C LYS A 806 26.05 28.75 18.54
N LYS A 807 26.31 28.15 17.39
CA LYS A 807 27.67 27.74 16.98
C LYS A 807 28.61 28.92 16.75
N VAL A 808 28.09 30.07 16.33
CA VAL A 808 28.88 31.31 16.26
C VAL A 808 28.92 32.07 17.59
N ASN A 809 28.49 31.46 18.70
CA ASN A 809 28.56 32.02 20.05
C ASN A 809 27.77 33.33 20.25
N LEU A 810 26.70 33.54 19.49
CA LEU A 810 25.81 34.71 19.65
C LEU A 810 24.66 34.46 20.63
N ILE A 811 24.19 33.21 20.72
CA ILE A 811 23.07 32.82 21.59
C ILE A 811 23.33 31.45 22.20
N ASP A 812 22.65 31.14 23.30
CA ASP A 812 22.39 29.75 23.67
C ASP A 812 20.89 29.49 23.50
N TRP A 813 20.53 28.23 23.24
CA TRP A 813 19.14 27.84 23.19
C TRP A 813 18.95 26.35 23.49
N PHE A 814 17.78 26.04 24.05
CA PHE A 814 17.26 24.69 24.21
C PHE A 814 15.73 24.71 24.15
N SER A 815 15.13 23.55 23.90
CA SER A 815 13.68 23.38 23.85
C SER A 815 13.21 22.63 25.09
N GLU A 816 12.17 23.13 25.74
CA GLU A 816 11.55 22.49 26.91
C GLU A 816 10.04 22.76 26.93
N ALA A 817 9.22 21.73 27.21
CA ALA A 817 7.77 21.82 27.35
C ALA A 817 7.03 22.57 26.21
N GLY A 818 7.54 22.49 24.98
CA GLY A 818 6.95 23.16 23.80
C GLY A 818 7.44 24.59 23.54
N PHE A 819 8.29 25.13 24.41
CA PHE A 819 8.90 26.45 24.28
C PHE A 819 10.40 26.36 23.93
N ILE A 820 10.89 27.38 23.25
CA ILE A 820 12.32 27.63 23.01
C ILE A 820 12.78 28.64 24.07
N ASN A 821 13.72 28.23 24.90
CA ASN A 821 14.43 29.10 25.84
C ASN A 821 15.68 29.65 25.14
N LEU A 822 15.86 30.96 25.20
CA LEU A 822 16.89 31.71 24.50
C LEU A 822 17.69 32.55 25.48
N ASP A 823 19.01 32.54 25.33
CA ASP A 823 19.93 33.41 26.05
C ASP A 823 20.87 34.12 25.08
N LEU A 824 21.27 35.35 25.42
CA LEU A 824 22.28 36.07 24.65
C LEU A 824 23.68 35.73 25.18
N LEU A 825 24.57 35.38 24.26
CA LEU A 825 25.98 35.15 24.55
C LEU A 825 26.83 36.37 24.12
N GLY A 826 28.15 36.17 24.08
CA GLY A 826 29.15 37.17 23.75
C GLY A 826 29.24 37.51 22.26
N PRO A 827 30.35 38.14 21.82
CA PRO A 827 30.56 38.49 20.42
C PRO A 827 30.66 37.22 19.55
N ALA A 828 30.28 37.35 18.29
CA ALA A 828 30.34 36.25 17.33
C ALA A 828 31.77 35.70 17.21
N THR A 829 31.91 34.38 17.29
CA THR A 829 33.17 33.67 17.05
C THR A 829 33.01 32.73 15.86
N GLY A 830 33.81 32.94 14.80
CA GLY A 830 33.76 32.14 13.59
C GLY A 830 32.84 32.69 12.50
N ASN A 831 32.85 32.03 11.33
CA ASN A 831 32.07 32.42 10.16
C ASN A 831 30.84 31.51 10.01
N ALA A 832 29.64 32.10 10.02
CA ALA A 832 28.40 31.34 9.85
C ALA A 832 28.34 30.60 8.51
N GLU A 833 28.89 31.17 7.44
CA GLU A 833 28.81 30.60 6.08
C GLU A 833 29.63 29.31 5.91
N GLU A 834 30.60 29.08 6.80
CA GLU A 834 31.46 27.88 6.81
C GLU A 834 30.83 26.69 7.56
N LEU A 835 29.72 26.90 8.26
CA LEU A 835 29.04 25.86 9.02
C LEU A 835 28.21 24.93 8.10
N PRO A 836 28.24 23.60 8.29
CA PRO A 836 27.38 22.68 7.54
C PRO A 836 25.89 23.03 7.63
N GLU A 837 25.45 23.54 8.77
CA GLU A 837 24.07 23.97 9.00
C GLU A 837 23.67 25.17 8.13
N PHE A 838 24.62 26.03 7.74
CA PHE A 838 24.34 27.16 6.87
C PHE A 838 23.93 26.71 5.47
N LYS A 839 24.58 25.67 4.93
CA LYS A 839 24.18 25.07 3.65
C LYS A 839 22.78 24.46 3.73
N GLN A 840 22.44 23.82 4.86
CA GLN A 840 21.10 23.27 5.09
C GLN A 840 20.05 24.37 5.23
N LEU A 841 20.39 25.48 5.89
CA LEU A 841 19.52 26.66 5.99
C LEU A 841 19.23 27.24 4.61
N VAL A 842 20.25 27.43 3.76
CA VAL A 842 20.09 27.91 2.38
C VAL A 842 19.13 27.01 1.61
N LEU A 843 19.29 25.69 1.68
CA LEU A 843 18.41 24.73 1.01
C LEU A 843 16.98 24.77 1.56
N SER A 844 16.83 24.92 2.88
CA SER A 844 15.51 25.00 3.54
C SER A 844 14.75 26.27 3.13
N LEU A 845 15.43 27.42 3.10
CA LEU A 845 14.84 28.69 2.65
C LEU A 845 14.52 28.64 1.14
N LYS A 846 15.41 28.02 0.34
CA LYS A 846 15.18 27.81 -1.09
C LYS A 846 13.96 26.92 -1.34
N ALA A 847 13.81 25.82 -0.61
CA ALA A 847 12.65 24.93 -0.73
C ALA A 847 11.33 25.65 -0.38
N ALA A 848 11.35 26.51 0.65
CA ALA A 848 10.18 27.33 0.98
C ALA A 848 9.85 28.33 -0.14
N LYS A 849 10.86 28.96 -0.76
CA LYS A 849 10.68 29.82 -1.94
C LYS A 849 10.11 29.03 -3.13
N GLU A 850 10.73 27.92 -3.48
CA GLU A 850 10.32 27.05 -4.59
C GLU A 850 8.88 26.56 -4.43
N PHE A 851 8.45 26.21 -3.21
CA PHE A 851 7.06 25.83 -2.95
C PHE A 851 6.08 26.99 -3.20
N LYS A 852 6.42 28.21 -2.79
CA LYS A 852 5.57 29.39 -3.04
C LYS A 852 5.54 29.78 -4.52
N ASP A 853 6.68 29.73 -5.20
CA ASP A 853 6.80 29.99 -6.64
C ASP A 853 6.01 28.94 -7.45
N TRP A 854 6.11 27.67 -7.04
CA TRP A 854 5.31 26.59 -7.59
C TRP A 854 3.82 26.81 -7.35
N CYS A 855 3.39 27.14 -6.13
CA CYS A 855 1.98 27.46 -5.85
C CYS A 855 1.48 28.69 -6.62
N SER A 856 2.35 29.56 -7.11
CA SER A 856 1.95 30.73 -7.91
C SER A 856 1.76 30.38 -9.39
N SER A 857 2.43 29.34 -9.89
CA SER A 857 2.43 28.95 -11.31
C SER A 857 1.68 27.64 -11.61
N ALA A 858 1.54 26.75 -10.62
CA ALA A 858 0.88 25.46 -10.75
C ALA A 858 -0.64 25.59 -10.98
N SER A 859 -1.24 24.59 -11.62
CA SER A 859 -2.69 24.52 -11.77
C SER A 859 -3.39 24.33 -10.41
N LEU A 860 -4.65 24.78 -10.31
CA LEU A 860 -5.43 24.63 -9.08
C LEU A 860 -5.54 23.16 -8.65
N LYS A 861 -5.65 22.23 -9.62
CA LYS A 861 -5.75 20.79 -9.38
C LYS A 861 -4.45 20.21 -8.78
N GLU A 862 -3.30 20.66 -9.25
CA GLU A 862 -2.00 20.24 -8.70
C GLU A 862 -1.81 20.73 -7.26
N ILE A 863 -2.21 21.96 -6.97
CA ILE A 863 -2.18 22.51 -5.60
C ILE A 863 -3.09 21.69 -4.71
N GLN A 864 -4.34 21.48 -5.11
CA GLN A 864 -5.30 20.67 -4.37
C GLN A 864 -4.76 19.26 -4.05
N LEU A 865 -4.16 18.57 -5.03
CA LEU A 865 -3.56 17.25 -4.82
C LEU A 865 -2.38 17.29 -3.84
N ALA A 866 -1.58 18.36 -3.85
CA ALA A 866 -0.44 18.49 -2.94
C ALA A 866 -0.84 18.85 -1.51
N VAL A 867 -1.99 19.51 -1.30
CA VAL A 867 -2.36 20.10 0.01
C VAL A 867 -3.67 19.58 0.60
N MET A 868 -4.39 18.65 -0.05
CA MET A 868 -5.62 18.07 0.53
C MET A 868 -5.32 16.83 1.39
N PRO A 869 -5.85 16.76 2.63
CA PRO A 869 -5.81 15.54 3.44
C PRO A 869 -6.60 14.40 2.78
N ASN A 870 -6.16 13.15 2.96
CA ASN A 870 -6.75 11.92 2.36
C ASN A 870 -8.26 11.68 2.65
N HIS A 871 -8.93 12.53 3.43
CA HIS A 871 -10.31 12.37 3.89
C HIS A 871 -11.29 13.39 3.28
N ILE A 872 -10.81 14.36 2.49
CA ILE A 872 -11.65 15.43 1.92
C ILE A 872 -11.72 15.21 0.40
N GLY A 873 -12.90 14.88 -0.12
CA GLY A 873 -13.08 14.60 -1.55
C GLY A 873 -12.90 15.82 -2.44
N LEU A 874 -12.27 15.63 -3.61
CA LEU A 874 -12.15 16.64 -4.67
C LEU A 874 -13.49 16.74 -5.44
N GLY A 875 -14.18 17.86 -5.31
CA GLY A 875 -15.41 18.15 -6.05
C GLY A 875 -15.15 18.64 -7.47
N SER A 876 -16.05 18.30 -8.39
CA SER A 876 -16.06 18.71 -9.80
C SER A 876 -16.15 20.23 -9.98
N GLN A 877 -15.20 20.81 -10.73
CA GLN A 877 -15.27 22.18 -11.24
C GLN A 877 -16.24 22.24 -12.42
N ALA A 878 -17.46 22.77 -12.20
CA ALA A 878 -18.34 23.22 -13.28
C ALA A 878 -19.28 24.36 -12.84
N ASP A 879 -19.72 24.44 -11.57
CA ASP A 879 -20.83 25.35 -11.20
C ASP A 879 -20.44 26.64 -10.44
N ALA A 880 -19.16 27.04 -10.43
CA ALA A 880 -18.69 28.17 -9.60
C ALA A 880 -18.36 29.47 -10.36
N LEU A 881 -18.71 29.57 -11.64
CA LEU A 881 -18.50 30.78 -12.46
C LEU A 881 -19.81 31.48 -12.88
N GLU A 882 -20.99 30.91 -12.60
CA GLU A 882 -22.28 31.48 -13.02
C GLU A 882 -23.12 32.09 -11.89
N SER A 883 -22.70 32.03 -10.62
CA SER A 883 -23.46 32.58 -9.48
C SER A 883 -23.02 33.96 -9.00
N PHE A 884 -22.34 34.75 -9.84
CA PHE A 884 -21.92 36.13 -9.54
C PHE A 884 -22.25 37.13 -10.66
N GLN A 885 -23.13 36.79 -11.59
CA GLN A 885 -23.49 37.65 -12.72
C GLN A 885 -25.00 37.80 -13.01
N SER A 886 -25.92 37.42 -12.11
CA SER A 886 -27.36 37.46 -12.49
C SER A 886 -28.31 38.29 -11.62
N ASP A 887 -27.91 38.88 -10.48
CA ASP A 887 -28.91 39.39 -9.54
C ASP A 887 -28.82 40.91 -9.20
N ASP A 888 -28.07 41.72 -9.95
CA ASP A 888 -27.95 43.18 -9.66
C ASP A 888 -28.09 44.11 -10.90
N GLU A 889 -28.74 43.67 -11.99
CA GLU A 889 -29.01 44.54 -13.16
C GLU A 889 -30.47 44.99 -13.34
N GLU A 890 -31.41 44.59 -12.48
CA GLU A 890 -32.84 44.99 -12.64
C GLU A 890 -33.41 45.97 -11.60
N GLU A 891 -32.61 46.50 -10.66
CA GLU A 891 -33.10 47.49 -9.66
C GLU A 891 -32.36 48.84 -9.63
N MET A 892 -31.72 49.24 -10.75
CA MET A 892 -31.18 50.60 -10.91
C MET A 892 -31.54 51.29 -12.24
N GLU A 893 -32.73 51.06 -12.75
CA GLU A 893 -33.36 51.96 -13.74
C GLU A 893 -34.80 52.31 -13.33
N GLN A 894 -34.93 53.19 -12.35
CA GLN A 894 -36.05 54.12 -12.29
C GLN A 894 -35.68 55.34 -11.43
N THR A 895 -35.93 56.53 -11.99
CA THR A 895 -35.73 57.89 -11.46
C THR A 895 -34.35 58.54 -11.65
N ASN A 896 -34.09 59.11 -12.83
CA ASN A 896 -34.29 60.55 -13.00
C ASN A 896 -34.07 61.05 -14.44
N GLU A 897 -34.82 62.10 -14.73
CA GLU A 897 -35.16 62.71 -16.02
C GLU A 897 -33.99 63.34 -16.81
N TYR A 898 -34.18 63.33 -18.13
CA TYR A 898 -33.67 64.23 -19.19
C TYR A 898 -33.39 65.70 -18.76
N PRO A 899 -32.54 66.50 -19.48
CA PRO A 899 -32.69 66.68 -20.94
C PRO A 899 -31.46 67.02 -21.83
N SER A 900 -31.65 66.64 -23.11
CA SER A 900 -31.37 67.40 -24.36
C SER A 900 -29.95 67.62 -24.90
N GLY A 901 -29.83 67.34 -26.21
CA GLY A 901 -28.80 67.86 -27.13
C GLY A 901 -28.11 66.72 -27.90
N GLN A 902 -28.55 66.32 -29.11
CA GLN A 902 -28.01 66.77 -30.42
C GLN A 902 -26.47 66.67 -30.48
N GLU A 903 -25.79 66.02 -31.42
CA GLU A 903 -26.07 65.75 -32.83
C GLU A 903 -24.88 64.95 -33.44
N GLN A 904 -25.12 64.29 -34.59
CA GLN A 904 -24.17 63.96 -35.68
C GLN A 904 -23.09 62.88 -35.44
N VAL A 905 -23.19 61.69 -36.06
CA VAL A 905 -22.86 61.32 -37.47
C VAL A 905 -21.37 61.39 -37.79
N GLY A 906 -20.77 60.24 -38.12
CA GLY A 906 -19.46 60.16 -38.77
C GLY A 906 -18.88 58.75 -38.82
N GLU A 907 -19.23 57.99 -39.86
CA GLU A 907 -18.43 56.87 -40.37
C GLU A 907 -16.97 57.32 -40.63
N VAL A 908 -15.99 56.41 -40.51
CA VAL A 908 -15.01 56.07 -41.58
C VAL A 908 -14.21 54.81 -41.21
N LYS A 909 -14.00 54.02 -42.27
CA LYS A 909 -13.33 52.74 -42.48
C LYS A 909 -11.83 52.63 -42.11
N PRO A 910 -11.25 51.41 -42.20
CA PRO A 910 -9.98 51.01 -41.58
C PRO A 910 -8.77 51.07 -42.52
N SER A 911 -7.56 51.10 -41.96
CA SER A 911 -6.38 50.30 -42.37
C SER A 911 -5.10 50.78 -41.68
N ALA A 912 -4.36 49.86 -41.06
CA ALA A 912 -2.96 49.53 -41.37
C ALA A 912 -2.45 48.53 -40.33
#